data_AF-A0A9E3XH62-F1
#
_entry.id   AF-A0A9E3XH62-F1
#
_cell.length_a   1.000
_cell.length_b   1.000
_cell.length_c   1.000
_cell.angle_alpha   90.00
_cell.angle_beta   90.00
_cell.angle_gamma   90.00
#
_symmetry.space_group_name_H-M   'P 1'
#
loop_
_entity.id
_entity.type
_entity.pdbx_description
1 polymer ?
#
loop_
_entity_poly.entity_id
_entity_poly.type
_entity_poly.pdbx_seq_one_letter_code
_entity_poly.pdbx_strand_id
1 'polypeptide(L)'
;MNVRTVPFYIFLSIILFFISSCQRDNGRKIRLASPDTAVDSRQEANSSVLQVSAARQRTIAILLFENQTGDPALDWLHRGLTDMLEGELSQSPYLNVITTNRSPEGGAAHGGSEEIPLISAQDVLVEIIISGRFYHAGDSLCIEVKLFDTQNSGQIRQEKVCGSGLEQIFTMVADLSGRVREFCRNDSRDGQSEETGLAAMTRSVEAFRCYSAALENREKFLYQESVTCLEDALKADTTFAAAYLQLAKLLQELGRRKEYLAALEKAQQYRDRLPESGRIHLALLETRQKESVVEYIDQLEKAVDRLPTDLDVRLELARLYRKLGNLDAALNEFETVLELDPNRKLVYNDIGYLYAERGDFNSAIKYLDKYREMAPDEPNPYDSKGETLMRAGRLREAEQQFRAALAKWPTFGNSVNRLMELAVEKGLFQQALTYLARTRELAKTTHNETEYYDILEAMIRYRFGETARALAGVDGVVNNHPDNMYFVMLAVEMHQDAGDTLAAEKLAQTALTYVQEHIDSDSALAAKSLISLGLMMRDQSETLIPLLEKALTHSHKPDTEALLNFALALAYHRSGKSAPAQKLLAQNVDPLLQLISIENKQGWGSAWKYVFEALDYDQIDTPQRNPFIQGLLKLAGDTGREDLALISHYLQARYYERSGRDDALAAEYAEVGAPPESYWRVIGPFSMGNRSGFEHAFIPETALDLNASYRDQGRLYEWRPGDDGASDGYVNLKKLNGHSLWTVSYAAIYIHSPEKRKVQIRLGCDETGKLWLNDELIWQHYLKRDASPDRDLVTVLLREGTNKLLIKVTNSDFDWGFYLRVTDEKGRGFKDIRFAAPGDLPAEVASSGQFSVVSDQ
;
A
#
# COMPACT_ATOMS: atom_id res chain seq x y z
N MET A 1 -2.17 28.12 9.31
CA MET A 1 -2.66 26.91 10.02
C MET A 1 -2.88 25.84 8.96
N ASN A 2 -1.79 25.41 8.33
CA ASN A 2 -0.86 24.32 8.73
C ASN A 2 -1.47 22.97 8.31
N VAL A 3 -1.18 22.35 7.15
CA VAL A 3 0.08 21.81 6.59
C VAL A 3 0.56 20.53 7.26
N ARG A 4 0.41 19.37 6.60
CA ARG A 4 0.68 18.02 7.14
C ARG A 4 1.18 17.03 6.07
N THR A 5 2.47 16.68 6.04
CA THR A 5 2.91 15.32 5.70
C THR A 5 4.24 15.01 6.35
N VAL A 6 4.66 13.78 6.59
CA VAL A 6 4.07 12.43 6.81
C VAL A 6 5.31 11.60 7.22
N PRO A 7 5.19 10.66 8.16
CA PRO A 7 4.87 9.29 7.76
C PRO A 7 3.47 8.88 8.25
N PHE A 8 2.47 9.09 7.40
CA PHE A 8 1.08 8.62 7.40
C PHE A 8 0.88 7.10 7.41
N TYR A 9 1.93 6.29 7.54
CA TYR A 9 1.80 4.86 7.28
C TYR A 9 1.15 4.05 8.42
N ILE A 10 0.67 4.70 9.49
CA ILE A 10 -0.13 4.04 10.54
C ILE A 10 -1.41 4.84 10.88
N PHE A 11 -1.50 6.11 10.48
CA PHE A 11 -2.59 7.01 10.89
C PHE A 11 -3.78 7.07 9.92
N LEU A 12 -3.70 6.34 8.80
CA LEU A 12 -4.71 6.35 7.74
C LEU A 12 -5.49 5.05 7.58
N SER A 13 -5.07 4.01 8.29
CA SER A 13 -5.47 2.63 8.09
C SER A 13 -6.84 2.27 8.68
N ILE A 14 -7.62 3.23 9.19
CA ILE A 14 -8.94 2.94 9.79
C ILE A 14 -10.03 3.90 9.27
N ILE A 15 -9.70 5.03 8.62
CA ILE A 15 -10.70 6.02 8.20
C ILE A 15 -10.60 6.46 6.72
N LEU A 16 -9.50 6.20 5.99
CA LEU A 16 -9.46 6.33 4.51
C LEU A 16 -9.43 4.96 3.82
N PHE A 17 -10.15 4.02 4.43
CA PHE A 17 -10.28 2.66 3.97
C PHE A 17 -11.29 2.46 2.84
N PHE A 18 -12.06 3.50 2.55
CA PHE A 18 -12.97 3.51 1.45
C PHE A 18 -12.15 3.68 0.14
N ILE A 19 -12.48 2.93 -0.92
CA ILE A 19 -12.16 3.18 -2.35
C ILE A 19 -11.31 2.12 -3.17
N SER A 20 -11.98 1.01 -3.54
CA SER A 20 -12.25 0.31 -4.83
C SER A 20 -11.39 -0.82 -5.38
N SER A 21 -12.01 -1.68 -6.20
CA SER A 21 -11.37 -2.62 -7.15
C SER A 21 -12.28 -2.90 -8.34
N CYS A 22 -11.71 -3.28 -9.49
CA CYS A 22 -12.27 -4.19 -10.51
C CYS A 22 -11.15 -4.67 -11.45
N GLN A 23 -11.15 -5.97 -11.77
CA GLN A 23 -10.24 -6.65 -12.72
C GLN A 23 -10.81 -6.71 -14.15
N ARG A 24 -9.93 -6.90 -15.16
CA ARG A 24 -10.21 -7.76 -16.31
C ARG A 24 -9.00 -8.62 -16.71
N ASP A 25 -9.29 -9.91 -16.73
CA ASP A 25 -8.74 -11.07 -17.43
C ASP A 25 -7.22 -11.31 -17.58
N ASN A 26 -6.84 -12.44 -16.99
CA ASN A 26 -5.52 -13.04 -16.93
C ASN A 26 -5.18 -13.82 -18.20
N GLY A 27 -4.01 -13.56 -18.74
CA GLY A 27 -3.29 -14.53 -19.55
C GLY A 27 -1.80 -14.35 -19.44
N ARG A 28 -1.13 -15.05 -18.51
CA ARG A 28 0.24 -15.53 -18.74
C ARG A 28 0.70 -16.66 -17.83
N LYS A 29 1.41 -17.57 -18.49
CA LYS A 29 2.18 -18.71 -17.97
C LYS A 29 3.37 -18.20 -17.14
N ILE A 30 3.68 -18.85 -16.02
CA ILE A 30 4.99 -18.76 -15.37
C ILE A 30 5.56 -20.17 -15.16
N ARG A 31 6.80 -20.33 -15.62
CA ARG A 31 7.66 -21.52 -15.51
C ARG A 31 8.35 -21.47 -14.15
N LEU A 32 8.24 -22.53 -13.35
CA LEU A 32 9.04 -22.70 -12.14
C LEU A 32 10.41 -23.29 -12.50
N ALA A 33 11.46 -22.72 -11.92
CA ALA A 33 12.80 -23.30 -11.95
C ALA A 33 12.90 -24.47 -10.96
N SER A 34 13.58 -25.52 -11.37
CA SER A 34 14.26 -26.48 -10.48
C SER A 34 15.57 -26.90 -11.17
N PRO A 35 16.63 -27.20 -10.42
CA PRO A 35 17.97 -27.39 -10.96
C PRO A 35 18.13 -28.75 -11.66
N ASP A 36 19.03 -28.78 -12.65
CA ASP A 36 19.57 -29.93 -13.40
C ASP A 36 18.66 -30.68 -14.39
N THR A 37 18.81 -30.36 -15.69
CA THR A 37 19.38 -31.25 -16.74
C THR A 37 19.24 -30.63 -18.13
N ALA A 38 20.09 -31.09 -19.04
CA ALA A 38 20.56 -30.47 -20.28
C ALA A 38 19.53 -30.11 -21.38
N VAL A 39 19.91 -29.07 -22.14
CA VAL A 39 19.71 -28.82 -23.59
C VAL A 39 18.53 -29.53 -24.27
N ASP A 40 17.50 -28.78 -24.64
CA ASP A 40 17.09 -28.75 -26.06
C ASP A 40 16.36 -27.45 -26.44
N SER A 41 16.58 -27.11 -27.69
CA SER A 41 16.24 -25.94 -28.46
C SER A 41 14.80 -25.94 -28.98
N ARG A 42 14.29 -24.73 -29.24
CA ARG A 42 13.08 -24.38 -30.02
C ARG A 42 11.72 -24.61 -29.35
N GLN A 43 11.11 -23.49 -28.92
CA GLN A 43 9.75 -23.14 -29.37
C GLN A 43 9.50 -21.65 -29.14
N GLU A 44 9.51 -20.91 -30.25
CA GLU A 44 9.02 -19.55 -30.37
C GLU A 44 7.50 -19.48 -30.17
N ALA A 45 7.07 -18.28 -29.78
CA ALA A 45 5.75 -17.69 -30.05
C ALA A 45 4.53 -18.30 -29.34
N ASN A 46 4.14 -17.66 -28.23
CA ASN A 46 2.81 -17.03 -28.11
C ASN A 46 2.78 -16.17 -26.84
N SER A 47 3.45 -15.02 -26.91
CA SER A 47 3.09 -13.86 -26.11
C SER A 47 2.13 -13.01 -26.94
N SER A 48 0.88 -12.91 -26.51
CA SER A 48 -0.01 -11.82 -26.94
C SER A 48 0.62 -10.51 -26.45
N VAL A 49 1.50 -9.98 -27.28
CA VAL A 49 1.95 -8.59 -27.23
C VAL A 49 0.78 -7.81 -27.83
N LEU A 50 0.19 -6.93 -27.03
CA LEU A 50 -0.54 -5.80 -27.57
C LEU A 50 0.43 -5.07 -28.49
N GLN A 51 0.33 -5.30 -29.81
CA GLN A 51 0.93 -4.42 -30.79
C GLN A 51 0.19 -3.08 -30.73
N VAL A 52 0.56 -2.25 -29.76
CA VAL A 52 0.37 -0.81 -29.90
C VAL A 52 1.45 -0.39 -30.88
N SER A 53 1.06 -0.04 -32.11
CA SER A 53 1.97 0.63 -33.04
C SER A 53 2.19 2.06 -32.54
N ALA A 54 2.89 2.22 -31.42
CA ALA A 54 3.42 3.51 -31.02
C ALA A 54 4.45 3.91 -32.09
N ALA A 55 4.27 5.09 -32.68
CA ALA A 55 5.29 5.67 -33.54
C ALA A 55 6.61 5.67 -32.76
N ARG A 56 7.69 5.11 -33.33
CA ARG A 56 8.99 5.07 -32.66
C ARG A 56 9.41 6.49 -32.28
N GLN A 57 9.54 6.74 -30.97
CA GLN A 57 10.05 8.00 -30.47
C GLN A 57 11.57 7.98 -30.47
N ARG A 58 12.20 9.09 -30.89
CA ARG A 58 13.66 9.26 -30.71
C ARG A 58 13.94 9.78 -29.31
N THR A 59 14.86 9.15 -28.61
CA THR A 59 15.28 9.62 -27.28
C THR A 59 16.31 10.74 -27.43
N ILE A 60 16.02 11.90 -26.85
CA ILE A 60 16.89 13.06 -26.78
C ILE A 60 17.37 13.25 -25.35
N ALA A 61 18.69 13.39 -25.16
CA ALA A 61 19.26 13.87 -23.90
C ALA A 61 19.59 15.36 -24.00
N ILE A 62 19.13 16.18 -23.05
CA ILE A 62 19.55 17.58 -22.90
C ILE A 62 20.53 17.69 -21.74
N LEU A 63 21.74 18.19 -22.01
CA LEU A 63 22.73 18.52 -21.00
C LEU A 63 22.46 19.92 -20.45
N LEU A 64 22.96 20.20 -19.23
CA LEU A 64 22.92 21.56 -18.69
C LEU A 64 23.66 22.52 -19.64
N PHE A 65 23.04 23.69 -19.89
CA PHE A 65 23.65 24.72 -20.73
C PHE A 65 24.88 25.31 -20.04
N GLU A 66 25.90 25.74 -20.77
CA GLU A 66 27.04 26.47 -20.22
C GLU A 66 26.82 27.99 -20.23
N ASN A 67 27.13 28.65 -19.11
CA ASN A 67 27.16 30.11 -19.01
C ASN A 67 28.53 30.62 -19.46
N GLN A 68 28.58 31.25 -20.64
CA GLN A 68 29.77 31.91 -21.17
C GLN A 68 29.59 33.43 -21.25
N THR A 69 28.65 34.00 -20.48
CA THR A 69 28.42 35.45 -20.40
C THR A 69 29.40 36.16 -19.48
N GLY A 70 29.93 35.44 -18.47
CA GLY A 70 30.72 36.02 -17.38
C GLY A 70 29.87 36.73 -16.31
N ASP A 71 28.54 36.69 -16.41
CA ASP A 71 27.61 37.27 -15.43
C ASP A 71 26.99 36.16 -14.55
N PRO A 72 27.34 36.09 -13.25
CA PRO A 72 26.75 35.12 -12.32
C PRO A 72 25.24 35.31 -12.11
N ALA A 73 24.69 36.49 -12.38
CA ALA A 73 23.24 36.72 -12.28
C ALA A 73 22.45 35.89 -13.30
N LEU A 74 23.11 35.38 -14.35
CA LEU A 74 22.53 34.53 -15.38
C LEU A 74 22.78 33.03 -15.14
N ASP A 75 23.46 32.63 -14.07
CA ASP A 75 23.76 31.21 -13.79
C ASP A 75 22.50 30.35 -13.70
N TRP A 76 21.38 30.90 -13.25
CA TRP A 76 20.12 30.14 -13.21
C TRP A 76 19.69 29.64 -14.60
N LEU A 77 20.14 30.26 -15.71
CA LEU A 77 19.84 29.83 -17.08
C LEU A 77 20.51 28.50 -17.46
N HIS A 78 21.53 28.03 -16.72
CA HIS A 78 22.09 26.69 -16.88
C HIS A 78 20.97 25.63 -16.88
N ARG A 79 20.13 25.70 -15.84
CA ARG A 79 18.95 24.85 -15.67
C ARG A 79 17.72 25.44 -16.35
N GLY A 80 17.51 26.76 -16.24
CA GLY A 80 16.34 27.42 -16.82
C GLY A 80 16.17 27.18 -18.32
N LEU A 81 17.25 27.27 -19.12
CA LEU A 81 17.19 26.96 -20.56
C LEU A 81 16.93 25.49 -20.84
N THR A 82 17.47 24.61 -19.99
CA THR A 82 17.25 23.17 -20.06
C THR A 82 15.77 22.86 -19.82
N ASP A 83 15.18 23.36 -18.73
CA ASP A 83 13.76 23.18 -18.39
C ASP A 83 12.84 23.76 -19.47
N MET A 84 13.18 24.94 -20.02
CA MET A 84 12.40 25.55 -21.12
C MET A 84 12.44 24.71 -22.39
N LEU A 85 13.63 24.27 -22.80
CA LEU A 85 13.79 23.49 -24.02
C LEU A 85 13.19 22.08 -23.85
N GLU A 86 13.33 21.47 -22.68
CA GLU A 86 12.69 20.21 -22.33
C GLU A 86 11.18 20.32 -22.49
N GLY A 87 10.52 21.26 -21.80
CA GLY A 87 9.07 21.31 -21.83
C GLY A 87 8.49 21.74 -23.18
N GLU A 88 9.27 22.43 -24.03
CA GLU A 88 8.97 22.61 -25.45
C GLU A 88 9.06 21.27 -26.20
N LEU A 89 10.20 20.58 -26.15
CA LEU A 89 10.43 19.38 -26.94
C LEU A 89 9.55 18.19 -26.52
N SER A 90 9.24 18.07 -25.23
CA SER A 90 8.38 17.03 -24.65
C SER A 90 6.92 17.12 -25.11
N GLN A 91 6.49 18.23 -25.74
CA GLN A 91 5.18 18.28 -26.41
C GLN A 91 5.14 17.43 -27.68
N SER A 92 6.30 17.05 -28.23
CA SER A 92 6.32 16.27 -29.45
C SER A 92 5.97 14.80 -29.17
N PRO A 93 4.96 14.23 -29.85
CA PRO A 93 4.60 12.82 -29.66
C PRO A 93 5.66 11.85 -30.23
N TYR A 94 6.73 12.36 -30.85
CA TYR A 94 7.79 11.60 -31.50
C TYR A 94 9.14 11.70 -30.78
N LEU A 95 9.21 12.47 -29.69
CA LEU A 95 10.44 12.67 -28.92
C LEU A 95 10.22 12.19 -27.49
N ASN A 96 11.19 11.41 -27.01
CA ASN A 96 11.32 11.12 -25.59
C ASN A 96 12.47 11.98 -25.06
N VAL A 97 12.18 12.99 -24.24
CA VAL A 97 13.20 13.93 -23.76
C VAL A 97 13.66 13.53 -22.37
N ILE A 98 14.97 13.39 -22.19
CA ILE A 98 15.62 13.06 -20.94
C ILE A 98 16.55 14.22 -20.58
N THR A 99 16.36 14.81 -19.40
CA THR A 99 17.26 15.85 -18.90
C THR A 99 18.30 15.23 -17.99
N THR A 100 19.57 15.58 -18.19
CA THR A 100 20.67 15.12 -17.33
C THR A 100 21.25 16.28 -16.53
N ASN A 101 21.44 16.10 -15.23
CA ASN A 101 22.08 17.10 -14.35
C ASN A 101 23.62 17.15 -14.52
N ARG A 102 24.15 16.76 -15.69
CA ARG A 102 25.59 16.76 -15.97
C ARG A 102 25.99 18.05 -16.68
N SER A 103 27.09 18.66 -16.22
CA SER A 103 27.81 19.71 -16.96
C SER A 103 28.60 19.05 -18.10
N PRO A 104 28.80 19.70 -19.26
CA PRO A 104 29.67 19.18 -20.32
C PRO A 104 31.13 18.99 -19.90
N GLU A 105 31.55 19.60 -18.78
CA GLU A 105 32.93 19.53 -18.29
C GLU A 105 33.21 18.26 -17.46
N GLY A 106 33.77 17.25 -18.13
CA GLY A 106 34.31 16.03 -17.52
C GLY A 106 35.51 15.43 -18.26
N GLY A 107 36.09 16.14 -19.23
CA GLY A 107 37.24 15.66 -20.00
C GLY A 107 38.05 16.82 -20.58
N ALA A 108 39.04 17.30 -19.83
CA ALA A 108 40.08 18.16 -20.39
C ALA A 108 41.42 17.44 -20.31
N ALA A 109 41.83 16.80 -21.42
CA ALA A 109 43.23 16.71 -21.80
C ALA A 109 43.38 16.24 -23.27
N HIS A 110 43.79 17.20 -24.12
CA HIS A 110 44.58 17.04 -25.36
C HIS A 110 43.82 17.02 -26.69
N GLY A 111 43.86 18.18 -27.36
CA GLY A 111 44.19 18.25 -28.78
C GLY A 111 43.11 17.90 -29.80
N GLY A 112 42.42 18.94 -30.30
CA GLY A 112 42.11 19.05 -31.73
C GLY A 112 41.00 18.19 -32.34
N SER A 113 40.35 17.29 -31.61
CA SER A 113 39.13 16.61 -32.06
C SER A 113 37.95 16.95 -31.15
N GLU A 114 36.81 17.38 -31.72
CA GLU A 114 35.55 17.51 -30.98
C GLU A 114 35.13 16.13 -30.47
N GLU A 115 35.44 15.83 -29.20
CA GLU A 115 35.04 14.57 -28.56
C GLU A 115 33.53 14.56 -28.29
N ILE A 116 32.90 13.42 -28.58
CA ILE A 116 31.51 13.13 -28.24
C ILE A 116 31.39 13.23 -26.70
N PRO A 117 30.42 13.98 -26.14
CA PRO A 117 30.20 14.01 -24.70
C PRO A 117 30.06 12.57 -24.17
N LEU A 118 30.96 12.14 -23.28
CA LEU A 118 30.99 10.77 -22.75
C LEU A 118 29.75 10.53 -21.87
N ILE A 119 28.71 9.99 -22.51
CA ILE A 119 27.57 9.39 -21.84
C ILE A 119 27.96 7.93 -21.50
N SER A 120 27.56 7.42 -20.34
CA SER A 120 28.09 6.15 -19.81
C SER A 120 27.57 4.94 -20.59
N ALA A 121 28.23 3.78 -20.46
CA ALA A 121 27.79 2.51 -21.05
C ALA A 121 26.41 2.02 -20.58
N GLN A 122 25.74 2.72 -19.65
CA GLN A 122 24.37 2.44 -19.18
C GLN A 122 23.28 3.25 -19.90
N ASP A 123 23.66 4.19 -20.77
CA ASP A 123 22.75 5.12 -21.47
C ASP A 123 22.46 4.71 -22.94
N VAL A 124 22.46 3.40 -23.20
CA VAL A 124 22.49 2.75 -24.54
C VAL A 124 21.30 3.10 -25.46
N LEU A 125 20.31 3.85 -24.96
CA LEU A 125 19.07 4.19 -25.67
C LEU A 125 18.96 5.67 -26.11
N VAL A 126 19.94 6.53 -25.80
CA VAL A 126 19.91 7.95 -26.24
C VAL A 126 20.33 8.05 -27.70
N GLU A 127 19.43 8.56 -28.56
CA GLU A 127 19.66 8.71 -30.00
C GLU A 127 20.22 10.09 -30.38
N ILE A 128 19.91 11.13 -29.60
CA ILE A 128 20.35 12.51 -29.84
C ILE A 128 20.82 13.13 -28.53
N ILE A 129 21.97 13.80 -28.54
CA ILE A 129 22.46 14.57 -27.40
C ILE A 129 22.44 16.05 -27.76
N ILE A 130 21.88 16.89 -26.90
CA ILE A 130 21.88 18.34 -27.02
C ILE A 130 22.83 18.91 -25.96
N SER A 131 23.91 19.54 -26.42
CA SER A 131 24.79 20.35 -25.58
C SER A 131 24.57 21.82 -25.92
N GLY A 132 24.32 22.64 -24.91
CA GLY A 132 23.98 24.05 -25.08
C GLY A 132 24.97 24.99 -24.40
N ARG A 133 25.09 26.21 -24.92
CA ARG A 133 25.76 27.32 -24.25
C ARG A 133 25.03 28.64 -24.53
N PHE A 134 25.23 29.61 -23.65
CA PHE A 134 24.73 30.97 -23.85
C PHE A 134 25.80 32.02 -23.53
N TYR A 135 25.82 33.10 -24.31
CA TYR A 135 26.85 34.14 -24.25
C TYR A 135 26.34 35.48 -24.78
N HIS A 136 27.04 36.57 -24.45
CA HIS A 136 26.81 37.88 -25.04
C HIS A 136 27.56 38.04 -26.36
N ALA A 137 26.86 38.50 -27.40
CA ALA A 137 27.44 38.91 -28.67
C ALA A 137 27.10 40.40 -28.91
N GLY A 138 27.98 41.29 -28.45
CA GLY A 138 27.64 42.70 -28.31
C GLY A 138 26.53 42.88 -27.28
N ASP A 139 25.50 43.67 -27.61
CA ASP A 139 24.34 43.91 -26.73
C ASP A 139 23.30 42.78 -26.78
N SER A 140 23.52 41.74 -27.59
CA SER A 140 22.58 40.62 -27.74
C SER A 140 22.95 39.44 -26.86
N LEU A 141 21.95 38.76 -26.29
CA LEU A 141 22.10 37.45 -25.66
C LEU A 141 21.87 36.38 -26.73
N CYS A 142 22.80 35.43 -26.85
CA CYS A 142 22.71 34.33 -27.81
C CYS A 142 22.66 32.98 -27.08
N ILE A 143 21.79 32.10 -27.57
CA ILE A 143 21.74 30.68 -27.18
C ILE A 143 22.21 29.87 -28.38
N GLU A 144 23.10 28.93 -28.13
CA GLU A 144 23.65 28.03 -29.13
C GLU A 144 23.58 26.59 -28.64
N VAL A 145 23.11 25.67 -29.50
CA VAL A 145 23.06 24.25 -29.21
C VAL A 145 23.76 23.45 -30.29
N LYS A 146 24.46 22.40 -29.88
CA LYS A 146 25.01 21.36 -30.72
C LYS A 146 24.18 20.09 -30.53
N LEU A 147 23.66 19.55 -31.61
CA LEU A 147 22.92 18.29 -31.65
C LEU A 147 23.83 17.20 -32.19
N PHE A 148 24.00 16.12 -31.43
CA PHE A 148 24.83 14.98 -31.79
C PHE A 148 23.94 13.75 -32.01
N ASP A 149 23.88 13.24 -33.24
CA ASP A 149 23.22 11.96 -33.53
C ASP A 149 24.17 10.79 -33.21
N THR A 150 23.81 10.01 -32.19
CA THR A 150 24.65 8.90 -31.69
C THR A 150 24.62 7.67 -32.61
N GLN A 151 23.62 7.58 -33.50
CA GLN A 151 23.40 6.44 -34.39
C GLN A 151 24.02 6.67 -35.78
N ASN A 152 24.03 7.92 -36.26
CA ASN A 152 24.53 8.29 -37.59
C ASN A 152 25.91 8.97 -37.57
N SER A 153 26.93 8.24 -37.08
CA SER A 153 28.36 8.61 -37.21
C SER A 153 28.70 10.06 -36.81
N GLY A 154 28.04 10.61 -35.77
CA GLY A 154 28.34 11.94 -35.28
C GLY A 154 27.90 13.07 -36.22
N GLN A 155 26.74 12.95 -36.87
CA GLN A 155 26.15 14.10 -37.56
C GLN A 155 25.87 15.21 -36.52
N ILE A 156 26.68 16.27 -36.59
CA ILE A 156 26.58 17.44 -35.72
C ILE A 156 25.79 18.52 -36.46
N ARG A 157 24.65 18.93 -35.92
CA ARG A 157 23.96 20.16 -36.33
C ARG A 157 24.15 21.21 -35.24
N GLN A 158 24.41 22.43 -35.65
CA GLN A 158 24.56 23.56 -34.73
C GLN A 158 23.46 24.57 -35.02
N GLU A 159 22.72 24.94 -33.98
CA GLU A 159 21.65 25.92 -34.06
C GLU A 159 21.93 27.08 -33.13
N LYS A 160 21.66 28.30 -33.62
CA LYS A 160 21.90 29.54 -32.89
C LYS A 160 20.73 30.49 -33.04
N VAL A 161 20.34 31.10 -31.92
CA VAL A 161 19.33 32.15 -31.84
C VAL A 161 19.86 33.28 -30.95
N CYS A 162 19.67 34.53 -31.35
CA CYS A 162 20.06 35.70 -30.57
C CYS A 162 18.87 36.65 -30.42
N GLY A 163 18.74 37.24 -29.24
CA GLY A 163 17.75 38.26 -28.92
C GLY A 163 18.40 39.49 -28.30
N SER A 164 17.65 40.59 -28.24
CA SER A 164 18.12 41.87 -27.70
C SER A 164 18.32 41.88 -26.18
N GLY A 165 18.01 40.77 -25.49
CA GLY A 165 18.16 40.63 -24.04
C GLY A 165 17.30 39.49 -23.47
N LEU A 166 17.33 39.36 -22.14
CA LEU A 166 16.67 38.28 -21.41
C LEU A 166 15.14 38.26 -21.58
N GLU A 167 14.50 39.40 -21.85
CA GLU A 167 13.04 39.49 -22.10
C GLU A 167 12.58 38.70 -23.34
N GLN A 168 13.49 38.41 -24.29
CA GLN A 168 13.19 37.62 -25.49
C GLN A 168 13.48 36.13 -25.32
N ILE A 169 13.89 35.68 -24.12
CA ILE A 169 14.38 34.32 -23.89
C ILE A 169 13.36 33.25 -24.30
N PHE A 170 12.07 33.45 -24.02
CA PHE A 170 11.02 32.50 -24.39
C PHE A 170 10.84 32.38 -25.91
N THR A 171 10.88 33.50 -26.64
CA THR A 171 10.83 33.50 -28.11
C THR A 171 12.06 32.82 -28.68
N MET A 172 13.24 33.09 -28.10
CA MET A 172 14.48 32.46 -28.53
C MET A 172 14.44 30.93 -28.36
N VAL A 173 13.92 30.45 -27.22
CA VAL A 173 13.78 29.01 -26.96
C VAL A 173 12.71 28.37 -27.85
N ALA A 174 11.59 29.05 -28.12
CA ALA A 174 10.57 28.55 -29.05
C ALA A 174 11.11 28.39 -30.48
N ASP A 175 11.89 29.37 -30.96
CA ASP A 175 12.56 29.28 -32.26
C ASP A 175 13.56 28.12 -32.29
N LEU A 176 14.36 28.00 -31.22
CA LEU A 176 15.36 26.95 -31.09
C LEU A 176 14.72 25.55 -31.05
N SER A 177 13.64 25.37 -30.28
CA SER A 177 12.92 24.10 -30.17
C SER A 177 12.32 23.69 -31.52
N GLY A 178 11.79 24.64 -32.30
CA GLY A 178 11.32 24.40 -33.66
C GLY A 178 12.41 23.80 -34.57
N ARG A 179 13.62 24.34 -34.52
CA ARG A 179 14.77 23.85 -35.32
C ARG A 179 15.30 22.51 -34.82
N VAL A 180 15.31 22.30 -33.51
CA VAL A 180 15.67 21.00 -32.91
C VAL A 180 14.66 19.93 -33.36
N ARG A 181 13.35 20.19 -33.29
CA ARG A 181 12.32 19.26 -33.77
C ARG A 181 12.48 18.95 -35.25
N GLU A 182 12.79 19.95 -36.09
CA GLU A 182 13.09 19.76 -37.51
C GLU A 182 14.27 18.80 -37.71
N PHE A 183 15.37 18.99 -36.98
CA PHE A 183 16.53 18.09 -37.07
C PHE A 183 16.19 16.64 -36.68
N CYS A 184 15.35 16.45 -35.67
CA CYS A 184 15.00 15.12 -35.20
C CYS A 184 14.05 14.37 -36.17
N ARG A 185 13.35 15.10 -37.05
CA ARG A 185 12.37 14.59 -38.03
C ARG A 185 13.07 14.26 -39.35
N ASN A 186 13.61 13.05 -39.47
CA ASN A 186 14.34 12.62 -40.68
C ASN A 186 13.45 12.25 -41.89
N ASP A 187 12.15 12.56 -41.91
CA ASP A 187 11.28 12.39 -43.09
C ASP A 187 10.05 13.31 -43.07
N SER A 188 9.67 13.84 -44.23
CA SER A 188 8.64 14.88 -44.40
C SER A 188 7.24 14.30 -44.58
N ARG A 189 6.34 14.50 -43.60
CA ARG A 189 4.87 14.63 -43.79
C ARG A 189 4.12 15.04 -42.51
N ASP A 190 3.39 16.16 -42.66
CA ASP A 190 2.21 16.66 -41.94
C ASP A 190 2.24 17.16 -40.47
N GLY A 191 1.51 18.27 -40.31
CA GLY A 191 0.96 18.80 -39.07
C GLY A 191 1.76 19.94 -38.45
N GLN A 192 1.45 21.20 -38.80
CA GLN A 192 1.67 22.31 -37.88
C GLN A 192 0.76 22.07 -36.67
N SER A 193 1.25 21.39 -35.63
CA SER A 193 0.61 21.49 -34.32
C SER A 193 0.96 22.88 -33.80
N GLU A 194 -0.07 23.71 -33.63
CA GLU A 194 -0.01 24.92 -32.79
C GLU A 194 0.18 24.47 -31.33
N GLU A 195 1.35 23.93 -31.00
CA GLU A 195 1.65 23.45 -29.66
C GLU A 195 2.47 24.52 -28.93
N THR A 196 1.76 25.22 -28.07
CA THR A 196 2.29 26.17 -27.10
C THR A 196 3.14 25.44 -26.04
N GLY A 197 4.45 25.48 -26.16
CA GLY A 197 5.35 25.09 -25.07
C GLY A 197 5.49 26.17 -23.99
N LEU A 198 6.56 26.13 -23.21
CA LEU A 198 6.73 26.92 -21.98
C LEU A 198 6.48 28.43 -22.12
N ALA A 199 6.71 28.99 -23.31
CA ALA A 199 6.44 30.40 -23.63
C ALA A 199 4.98 30.83 -23.43
N ALA A 200 4.02 29.90 -23.37
CA ALA A 200 2.60 30.18 -23.10
C ALA A 200 2.24 30.17 -21.61
N MET A 201 3.12 29.66 -20.74
CA MET A 201 2.81 29.44 -19.33
C MET A 201 3.03 30.69 -18.46
N THR A 202 4.01 31.53 -18.82
CA THR A 202 4.23 32.86 -18.24
C THR A 202 4.94 33.78 -19.24
N ARG A 203 4.74 35.09 -19.13
CA ARG A 203 5.56 36.11 -19.82
C ARG A 203 6.61 36.74 -18.91
N SER A 204 6.63 36.36 -17.63
CA SER A 204 7.54 36.89 -16.63
C SER A 204 8.76 35.98 -16.52
N VAL A 205 9.92 36.48 -16.95
CA VAL A 205 11.20 35.78 -16.77
C VAL A 205 11.44 35.48 -15.29
N GLU A 206 11.11 36.43 -14.42
CA GLU A 206 11.25 36.27 -12.97
C GLU A 206 10.34 35.17 -12.41
N ALA A 207 9.09 35.10 -12.88
CA ALA A 207 8.18 34.01 -12.48
C ALA A 207 8.74 32.65 -12.89
N PHE A 208 9.29 32.56 -14.11
CA PHE A 208 9.89 31.32 -14.59
C PHE A 208 11.17 30.94 -13.85
N ARG A 209 12.04 31.90 -13.54
CA ARG A 209 13.25 31.70 -12.72
C ARG A 209 12.90 31.08 -11.37
N CYS A 210 11.91 31.65 -10.68
CA CYS A 210 11.43 31.12 -9.41
C CYS A 210 10.79 29.73 -9.56
N TYR A 211 10.03 29.48 -10.63
CA TYR A 211 9.46 28.16 -10.91
C TYR A 211 10.55 27.08 -11.15
N SER A 212 11.56 27.36 -11.97
CA SER A 212 12.68 26.44 -12.23
C SER A 212 13.46 26.15 -10.94
N ALA A 213 13.74 27.18 -10.14
CA ALA A 213 14.36 27.00 -8.82
C ALA A 213 13.51 26.12 -7.88
N ALA A 214 12.18 26.23 -7.96
CA ALA A 214 11.30 25.37 -7.18
C ALA A 214 11.37 23.89 -7.59
N LEU A 215 11.44 23.60 -8.89
CA LEU A 215 11.59 22.23 -9.40
C LEU A 215 12.92 21.63 -8.92
N GLU A 216 14.01 22.40 -8.99
CA GLU A 216 15.31 21.99 -8.48
C GLU A 216 15.30 21.71 -6.98
N ASN A 217 14.70 22.61 -6.19
CA ASN A 217 14.57 22.41 -4.75
C ASN A 217 13.73 21.16 -4.43
N ARG A 218 12.69 20.88 -5.22
CA ARG A 218 11.88 19.66 -5.05
C ARG A 218 12.70 18.39 -5.32
N GLU A 219 13.52 18.37 -6.37
CA GLU A 219 14.44 17.24 -6.65
C GLU A 219 15.46 17.02 -5.53
N LYS A 220 15.88 18.11 -4.88
CA LYS A 220 16.78 18.09 -3.72
C LYS A 220 16.05 17.79 -2.40
N PHE A 221 14.74 17.50 -2.44
CA PHE A 221 13.88 17.27 -1.28
C PHE A 221 13.77 18.49 -0.32
N LEU A 222 14.13 19.69 -0.80
CA LEU A 222 13.98 20.97 -0.10
C LEU A 222 12.56 21.51 -0.32
N TYR A 223 11.58 20.81 0.26
CA TYR A 223 10.16 21.05 -0.01
C TYR A 223 9.67 22.43 0.42
N GLN A 224 10.18 22.97 1.53
CA GLN A 224 9.73 24.28 2.02
C GLN A 224 10.27 25.41 1.15
N GLU A 225 11.53 25.32 0.74
CA GLU A 225 12.18 26.21 -0.21
C GLU A 225 11.49 26.14 -1.58
N SER A 226 11.12 24.93 -2.02
CA SER A 226 10.34 24.73 -3.25
C SER A 226 8.98 25.43 -3.18
N VAL A 227 8.24 25.32 -2.08
CA VAL A 227 6.98 26.07 -1.86
C VAL A 227 7.23 27.58 -1.95
N THR A 228 8.24 28.10 -1.27
CA THR A 228 8.56 29.54 -1.29
C THR A 228 8.88 30.03 -2.69
N CYS A 229 9.68 29.28 -3.46
CA CYS A 229 9.97 29.61 -4.84
C CYS A 229 8.71 29.59 -5.74
N LEU A 230 7.79 28.65 -5.54
CA LEU A 230 6.50 28.64 -6.26
C LEU A 230 5.62 29.84 -5.88
N GLU A 231 5.58 30.22 -4.60
CA GLU A 231 4.86 31.40 -4.15
C GLU A 231 5.45 32.70 -4.74
N ASP A 232 6.77 32.80 -4.83
CA ASP A 232 7.45 33.94 -5.45
C ASP A 232 7.21 33.97 -6.97
N ALA A 233 7.18 32.82 -7.64
CA ALA A 233 6.78 32.73 -9.04
C ALA A 233 5.36 33.28 -9.26
N LEU A 234 4.43 32.94 -8.37
CA LEU A 234 3.04 33.38 -8.42
C LEU A 234 2.84 34.85 -8.01
N LYS A 235 3.77 35.45 -7.25
CA LYS A 235 3.80 36.91 -7.04
C LYS A 235 4.21 37.66 -8.30
N ALA A 236 5.16 37.10 -9.05
CA ALA A 236 5.67 37.68 -10.30
C ALA A 236 4.70 37.46 -11.48
N ASP A 237 3.94 36.38 -11.49
CA ASP A 237 2.83 36.13 -12.43
C ASP A 237 1.69 35.35 -11.75
N THR A 238 0.63 36.06 -11.39
CA THR A 238 -0.56 35.51 -10.70
C THR A 238 -1.41 34.60 -11.59
N THR A 239 -1.05 34.46 -12.86
CA THR A 239 -1.77 33.69 -13.87
C THR A 239 -0.95 32.49 -14.38
N PHE A 240 0.17 32.18 -13.73
CA PHE A 240 1.08 31.08 -14.08
C PHE A 240 0.53 29.72 -13.62
N ALA A 241 -0.32 29.13 -14.46
CA ALA A 241 -1.07 27.90 -14.15
C ALA A 241 -0.17 26.71 -13.76
N ALA A 242 1.00 26.56 -14.39
CA ALA A 242 1.93 25.48 -14.09
C ALA A 242 2.54 25.61 -12.67
N ALA A 243 2.80 26.83 -12.20
CA ALA A 243 3.24 27.05 -10.82
C ALA A 243 2.15 26.69 -9.82
N TYR A 244 0.87 27.01 -10.08
CA TYR A 244 -0.24 26.53 -9.26
C TYR A 244 -0.37 25.00 -9.27
N LEU A 245 -0.19 24.35 -10.42
CA LEU A 245 -0.25 22.89 -10.53
C LEU A 245 0.87 22.22 -9.72
N GLN A 246 2.12 22.68 -9.86
CA GLN A 246 3.25 22.15 -9.08
C GLN A 246 3.09 22.43 -7.60
N LEU A 247 2.58 23.61 -7.24
CA LEU A 247 2.25 23.95 -5.87
C LEU A 247 1.17 23.00 -5.33
N ALA A 248 0.09 22.74 -6.07
CA ALA A 248 -0.93 21.78 -5.66
C ALA A 248 -0.34 20.37 -5.42
N LYS A 249 0.47 19.85 -6.35
CA LYS A 249 1.16 18.54 -6.17
C LYS A 249 2.00 18.53 -4.90
N LEU A 250 2.81 19.56 -4.68
CA LEU A 250 3.67 19.64 -3.51
C LEU A 250 2.88 19.85 -2.21
N LEU A 251 1.85 20.68 -2.21
CA LEU A 251 0.96 20.91 -1.07
C LEU A 251 0.16 19.65 -0.71
N GLN A 252 -0.16 18.81 -1.70
CA GLN A 252 -0.77 17.49 -1.50
C GLN A 252 0.23 16.51 -0.87
N GLU A 253 1.45 16.43 -1.41
CA GLU A 253 2.57 15.69 -0.82
C GLU A 253 2.98 16.24 0.54
N LEU A 254 2.65 17.50 0.84
CA LEU A 254 2.78 18.22 2.11
C LEU A 254 1.51 18.16 2.97
N GLY A 255 0.44 17.49 2.50
CA GLY A 255 -0.92 17.35 3.04
C GLY A 255 -1.47 18.61 3.70
N ARG A 256 -1.14 19.75 3.09
CA ARG A 256 -1.65 21.09 3.35
C ARG A 256 -3.04 21.22 2.78
N ARG A 257 -4.01 20.38 3.19
CA ARG A 257 -5.30 20.21 2.49
C ARG A 257 -5.97 21.52 2.10
N LYS A 258 -6.03 22.51 2.99
CA LYS A 258 -6.64 23.82 2.71
C LYS A 258 -5.93 24.57 1.57
N GLU A 259 -4.60 24.60 1.60
CA GLU A 259 -3.80 25.32 0.61
C GLU A 259 -3.71 24.55 -0.69
N TYR A 260 -3.64 23.22 -0.62
CA TYR A 260 -3.77 22.32 -1.77
C TYR A 260 -5.04 22.64 -2.56
N LEU A 261 -6.20 22.71 -1.88
CA LEU A 261 -7.47 23.00 -2.53
C LEU A 261 -7.49 24.39 -3.17
N ALA A 262 -6.89 25.40 -2.51
CA ALA A 262 -6.80 26.75 -3.05
C ALA A 262 -5.88 26.82 -4.30
N ALA A 263 -4.74 26.12 -4.28
CA ALA A 263 -3.84 26.02 -5.43
C ALA A 263 -4.50 25.26 -6.59
N LEU A 264 -5.24 24.18 -6.30
CA LEU A 264 -5.96 23.40 -7.30
C LEU A 264 -7.07 24.23 -7.98
N GLU A 265 -7.85 24.99 -7.21
CA GLU A 265 -8.87 25.91 -7.75
C GLU A 265 -8.25 26.96 -8.69
N LYS A 266 -7.08 27.49 -8.33
CA LYS A 266 -6.35 28.44 -9.18
C LYS A 266 -5.76 27.80 -10.44
N ALA A 267 -5.21 26.59 -10.33
CA ALA A 267 -4.77 25.82 -11.50
C ALA A 267 -5.94 25.56 -12.47
N GLN A 268 -7.13 25.27 -11.94
CA GLN A 268 -8.36 25.12 -12.71
C GLN A 268 -8.83 26.42 -13.35
N GLN A 269 -8.79 27.54 -12.62
CA GLN A 269 -9.14 28.86 -13.15
C GLN A 269 -8.30 29.22 -14.39
N TYR A 270 -7.03 28.82 -14.42
CA TYR A 270 -6.10 29.12 -15.51
C TYR A 270 -5.77 27.90 -16.39
N ARG A 271 -6.62 26.87 -16.40
CA ARG A 271 -6.41 25.58 -17.10
C ARG A 271 -6.06 25.71 -18.58
N ASP A 272 -6.61 26.71 -19.27
CA ASP A 272 -6.41 26.88 -20.71
C ASP A 272 -4.97 27.33 -21.04
N ARG A 273 -4.24 27.82 -20.03
CA ARG A 273 -2.81 28.18 -20.11
C ARG A 273 -1.87 27.01 -19.81
N LEU A 274 -2.41 25.84 -19.43
CA LEU A 274 -1.64 24.62 -19.30
C LEU A 274 -1.50 23.94 -20.67
N PRO A 275 -0.33 23.34 -20.96
CA PRO A 275 -0.20 22.40 -22.08
C PRO A 275 -1.02 21.14 -21.80
N GLU A 276 -1.17 20.27 -22.80
CA GLU A 276 -2.03 19.09 -22.67
C GLU A 276 -1.62 18.18 -21.51
N SER A 277 -0.31 17.92 -21.35
CA SER A 277 0.21 17.19 -20.19
C SER A 277 -0.22 17.84 -18.86
N GLY A 278 -0.10 19.16 -18.74
CA GLY A 278 -0.52 19.90 -17.55
C GLY A 278 -2.01 19.80 -17.28
N ARG A 279 -2.86 19.80 -18.32
CA ARG A 279 -4.32 19.61 -18.18
C ARG A 279 -4.67 18.20 -17.74
N ILE A 280 -3.97 17.19 -18.24
CA ILE A 280 -4.14 15.79 -17.82
C ILE A 280 -3.74 15.65 -16.34
N HIS A 281 -2.58 16.17 -15.94
CA HIS A 281 -2.15 16.17 -14.54
C HIS A 281 -3.13 16.91 -13.62
N LEU A 282 -3.69 18.03 -14.06
CA LEU A 282 -4.74 18.74 -13.33
C LEU A 282 -6.00 17.86 -13.16
N ALA A 283 -6.48 17.22 -14.23
CA ALA A 283 -7.64 16.32 -14.17
C ALA A 283 -7.40 15.10 -13.26
N LEU A 284 -6.17 14.59 -13.19
CA LEU A 284 -5.79 13.53 -12.26
C LEU A 284 -5.88 13.99 -10.79
N LEU A 285 -5.40 15.20 -10.48
CA LEU A 285 -5.53 15.78 -9.12
C LEU A 285 -6.99 16.04 -8.75
N GLU A 286 -7.81 16.54 -9.69
CA GLU A 286 -9.24 16.75 -9.50
C GLU A 286 -9.96 15.41 -9.22
N THR A 287 -9.69 14.37 -10.01
CA THR A 287 -10.27 13.04 -9.81
C THR A 287 -9.84 12.44 -8.47
N ARG A 288 -8.57 12.58 -8.10
CA ARG A 288 -8.05 12.15 -6.81
C ARG A 288 -8.70 12.89 -5.63
N GLN A 289 -9.09 14.14 -5.81
CA GLN A 289 -9.82 14.93 -4.80
C GLN A 289 -11.26 14.44 -4.57
N LYS A 290 -11.89 13.82 -5.56
CA LYS A 290 -13.19 13.13 -5.39
C LYS A 290 -13.09 11.85 -4.57
N GLU A 291 -11.88 11.42 -4.25
CA GLU A 291 -11.54 10.20 -3.50
C GLU A 291 -12.01 8.89 -4.20
N SER A 292 -12.59 8.96 -5.41
CA SER A 292 -13.03 7.81 -6.22
C SER A 292 -11.85 7.07 -6.89
N VAL A 293 -11.38 5.95 -6.33
CA VAL A 293 -10.30 5.13 -6.91
C VAL A 293 -10.69 4.44 -8.23
N VAL A 294 -11.97 4.07 -8.45
CA VAL A 294 -12.39 3.51 -9.76
C VAL A 294 -12.27 4.56 -10.85
N GLU A 295 -12.74 5.78 -10.57
CA GLU A 295 -12.61 6.89 -11.54
C GLU A 295 -11.13 7.26 -11.70
N TYR A 296 -10.37 7.31 -10.62
CA TYR A 296 -8.96 7.69 -10.66
C TYR A 296 -8.10 6.70 -11.46
N ILE A 297 -8.30 5.39 -11.31
CA ILE A 297 -7.56 4.41 -12.09
C ILE A 297 -7.91 4.46 -13.58
N ASP A 298 -9.19 4.61 -13.93
CA ASP A 298 -9.64 4.78 -15.33
C ASP A 298 -9.04 6.06 -15.95
N GLN A 299 -8.99 7.16 -15.18
CA GLN A 299 -8.34 8.39 -15.64
C GLN A 299 -6.82 8.25 -15.76
N LEU A 300 -6.17 7.50 -14.87
CA LEU A 300 -4.73 7.21 -14.97
C LEU A 300 -4.41 6.34 -16.17
N GLU A 301 -5.19 5.29 -16.45
CA GLU A 301 -5.02 4.44 -17.63
C GLU A 301 -5.16 5.26 -18.92
N LYS A 302 -6.21 6.10 -19.01
CA LYS A 302 -6.37 7.05 -20.12
C LYS A 302 -5.23 8.07 -20.20
N ALA A 303 -4.69 8.50 -19.06
CA ALA A 303 -3.57 9.43 -19.04
C ALA A 303 -2.29 8.75 -19.57
N VAL A 304 -2.03 7.48 -19.23
CA VAL A 304 -0.91 6.69 -19.79
C VAL A 304 -1.07 6.50 -21.31
N ASP A 305 -2.28 6.25 -21.80
CA ASP A 305 -2.53 6.13 -23.25
C ASP A 305 -2.21 7.44 -24.00
N ARG A 306 -2.50 8.58 -23.37
CA ARG A 306 -2.28 9.92 -23.95
C ARG A 306 -0.86 10.44 -23.75
N LEU A 307 -0.20 10.01 -22.68
CA LEU A 307 1.14 10.43 -22.25
C LEU A 307 2.02 9.18 -22.03
N PRO A 308 2.32 8.38 -23.07
CA PRO A 308 2.97 7.08 -22.91
C PRO A 308 4.41 7.16 -22.39
N THR A 309 5.04 8.33 -22.35
CA THR A 309 6.39 8.53 -21.80
C THR A 309 6.42 9.38 -20.54
N ASP A 310 5.26 9.80 -20.02
CA ASP A 310 5.20 10.54 -18.76
C ASP A 310 5.40 9.58 -17.59
N LEU A 311 6.61 9.64 -17.01
CA LEU A 311 7.03 8.74 -15.94
C LEU A 311 6.20 8.94 -14.66
N ASP A 312 5.77 10.17 -14.36
CA ASP A 312 5.00 10.46 -13.16
C ASP A 312 3.63 9.78 -13.23
N VAL A 313 2.95 9.88 -14.37
CA VAL A 313 1.64 9.24 -14.58
C VAL A 313 1.77 7.71 -14.48
N ARG A 314 2.79 7.12 -15.12
CA ARG A 314 3.04 5.67 -15.04
C ARG A 314 3.36 5.22 -13.62
N LEU A 315 4.17 5.98 -12.88
CA LEU A 315 4.49 5.68 -11.49
C LEU A 315 3.27 5.78 -10.57
N GLU A 316 2.42 6.78 -10.78
CA GLU A 316 1.15 6.88 -10.06
C GLU A 316 0.25 5.68 -10.34
N LEU A 317 0.11 5.26 -11.60
CA LEU A 317 -0.64 4.08 -11.99
C LEU A 317 -0.05 2.80 -11.39
N ALA A 318 1.27 2.60 -11.49
CA ALA A 318 1.96 1.44 -10.94
C ALA A 318 1.77 1.31 -9.42
N ARG A 319 1.94 2.42 -8.69
CA ARG A 319 1.72 2.47 -7.24
C ARG A 319 0.27 2.24 -6.87
N LEU A 320 -0.67 2.74 -7.67
CA LEU A 320 -2.10 2.49 -7.47
C LEU A 320 -2.42 1.01 -7.70
N TYR A 321 -1.94 0.39 -8.78
CA TYR A 321 -2.07 -1.04 -9.01
C TYR A 321 -1.49 -1.86 -7.85
N ARG A 322 -0.30 -1.49 -7.34
CA ARG A 322 0.30 -2.15 -6.17
C ARG A 322 -0.60 -2.04 -4.94
N LYS A 323 -1.09 -0.83 -4.64
CA LYS A 323 -2.02 -0.57 -3.53
C LYS A 323 -3.33 -1.37 -3.66
N LEU A 324 -3.77 -1.62 -4.89
CA LEU A 324 -4.95 -2.43 -5.21
C LEU A 324 -4.67 -3.94 -5.24
N GLY A 325 -3.42 -4.35 -5.03
CA GLY A 325 -2.98 -5.74 -5.11
C GLY A 325 -2.89 -6.30 -6.53
N ASN A 326 -3.03 -5.47 -7.57
CA ASN A 326 -2.76 -5.86 -8.95
C ASN A 326 -1.24 -5.82 -9.22
N LEU A 327 -0.52 -6.73 -8.57
CA LEU A 327 0.94 -6.72 -8.52
C LEU A 327 1.57 -6.94 -9.90
N ASP A 328 0.91 -7.65 -10.82
CA ASP A 328 1.43 -7.88 -12.18
C ASP A 328 1.31 -6.63 -13.06
N ALA A 329 0.16 -5.95 -13.04
CA ALA A 329 0.02 -4.67 -13.75
C ALA A 329 0.96 -3.61 -13.16
N ALA A 330 1.12 -3.59 -11.83
CA ALA A 330 2.08 -2.72 -11.16
C ALA A 330 3.52 -2.98 -11.63
N LEU A 331 3.93 -4.26 -11.70
CA LEU A 331 5.26 -4.64 -12.15
C LEU A 331 5.51 -4.22 -13.60
N ASN A 332 4.54 -4.44 -14.50
CA ASN A 332 4.65 -4.04 -15.91
C ASN A 332 4.86 -2.53 -16.06
N GLU A 333 4.11 -1.71 -15.32
CA GLU A 333 4.30 -0.26 -15.34
C GLU A 333 5.63 0.17 -14.74
N PHE A 334 6.08 -0.44 -13.64
CA PHE A 334 7.42 -0.15 -13.08
C PHE A 334 8.55 -0.56 -14.03
N GLU A 335 8.44 -1.71 -14.69
CA GLU A 335 9.40 -2.16 -15.70
C GLU A 335 9.43 -1.18 -16.88
N THR A 336 8.26 -0.74 -17.36
CA THR A 336 8.17 0.28 -18.43
C THR A 336 8.83 1.60 -18.00
N VAL A 337 8.66 2.03 -16.74
CA VAL A 337 9.36 3.21 -16.23
C VAL A 337 10.88 3.01 -16.24
N LEU A 338 11.39 1.83 -15.88
CA LEU A 338 12.82 1.53 -15.94
C LEU A 338 13.36 1.37 -17.37
N GLU A 339 12.53 0.95 -18.32
CA GLU A 339 12.87 0.95 -19.75
C GLU A 339 13.02 2.38 -20.29
N LEU A 340 12.14 3.29 -19.86
CA LEU A 340 12.18 4.70 -20.25
C LEU A 340 13.29 5.48 -19.51
N ASP A 341 13.53 5.17 -18.24
CA ASP A 341 14.59 5.77 -17.42
C ASP A 341 15.18 4.74 -16.41
N PRO A 342 16.29 4.09 -16.78
CA PRO A 342 16.97 3.11 -15.93
C PRO A 342 17.52 3.67 -14.61
N ASN A 343 17.65 5.01 -14.50
CA ASN A 343 18.27 5.68 -13.37
C ASN A 343 17.28 6.08 -12.26
N ARG A 344 15.99 5.70 -12.38
CA ARG A 344 14.97 5.96 -11.36
C ARG A 344 15.13 5.03 -10.14
N LYS A 345 16.09 5.35 -9.29
CA LYS A 345 16.45 4.59 -8.06
C LYS A 345 15.25 4.23 -7.17
N LEU A 346 14.26 5.10 -7.03
CA LEU A 346 13.05 4.85 -6.22
C LEU A 346 12.16 3.74 -6.80
N VAL A 347 12.24 3.47 -8.10
CA VAL A 347 11.47 2.40 -8.75
C VAL A 347 12.01 1.02 -8.37
N TYR A 348 13.33 0.89 -8.21
CA TYR A 348 13.92 -0.33 -7.65
C TYR A 348 13.43 -0.60 -6.22
N ASN A 349 13.22 0.45 -5.42
CA ASN A 349 12.58 0.34 -4.11
C ASN A 349 11.14 -0.15 -4.23
N ASP A 350 10.36 0.46 -5.13
CA ASP A 350 8.96 0.11 -5.35
C ASP A 350 8.77 -1.33 -5.86
N ILE A 351 9.63 -1.80 -6.77
CA ILE A 351 9.70 -3.20 -7.24
C ILE A 351 10.15 -4.13 -6.10
N GLY A 352 11.12 -3.70 -5.29
CA GLY A 352 11.57 -4.44 -4.11
C GLY A 352 10.41 -4.75 -3.16
N TYR A 353 9.62 -3.73 -2.80
CA TYR A 353 8.42 -3.90 -1.99
C TYR A 353 7.37 -4.77 -2.67
N LEU A 354 7.16 -4.63 -3.98
CA LEU A 354 6.23 -5.46 -4.74
C LEU A 354 6.60 -6.95 -4.66
N TYR A 355 7.88 -7.31 -4.81
CA TYR A 355 8.32 -8.70 -4.63
C TYR A 355 8.19 -9.16 -3.17
N ALA A 356 8.45 -8.28 -2.20
CA ALA A 356 8.25 -8.60 -0.79
C ALA A 356 6.77 -8.86 -0.45
N GLU A 357 5.84 -8.13 -1.07
CA GLU A 357 4.39 -8.36 -0.99
C GLU A 357 3.96 -9.68 -1.65
N ARG A 358 4.67 -10.13 -2.71
CA ARG A 358 4.50 -11.47 -3.29
C ARG A 358 5.12 -12.59 -2.44
N GLY A 359 5.86 -12.26 -1.38
CA GLY A 359 6.64 -13.22 -0.59
C GLY A 359 7.96 -13.66 -1.23
N ASP A 360 8.34 -13.13 -2.41
CA ASP A 360 9.66 -13.39 -3.02
C ASP A 360 10.71 -12.42 -2.45
N PHE A 361 11.10 -12.70 -1.21
CA PHE A 361 12.06 -11.87 -0.48
C PHE A 361 13.45 -11.84 -1.12
N ASN A 362 13.83 -12.88 -1.89
CA ASN A 362 15.14 -12.93 -2.55
C ASN A 362 15.19 -11.95 -3.72
N SER A 363 14.17 -11.95 -4.58
CA SER A 363 14.04 -10.94 -5.64
C SER A 363 13.93 -9.54 -5.05
N ALA A 364 13.12 -9.37 -4.00
CA ALA A 364 12.99 -8.09 -3.30
C ALA A 364 14.35 -7.53 -2.85
N ILE A 365 15.16 -8.36 -2.16
CA ILE A 365 16.50 -7.97 -1.69
C ILE A 365 17.42 -7.61 -2.86
N LYS A 366 17.36 -8.33 -4.00
CA LYS A 366 18.17 -8.03 -5.19
C LYS A 366 17.87 -6.64 -5.75
N TYR A 367 16.60 -6.25 -5.86
CA TYR A 367 16.23 -4.90 -6.33
C TYR A 367 16.62 -3.82 -5.32
N LEU A 368 16.49 -4.09 -4.02
CA LEU A 368 16.93 -3.16 -2.98
C LEU A 368 18.47 -3.01 -2.92
N ASP A 369 19.21 -4.07 -3.23
CA ASP A 369 20.66 -4.00 -3.39
C ASP A 369 21.05 -3.12 -4.60
N LYS A 370 20.27 -3.15 -5.69
CA LYS A 370 20.43 -2.20 -6.81
C LYS A 370 20.13 -0.76 -6.42
N TYR A 371 19.05 -0.51 -5.66
CA TYR A 371 18.79 0.82 -5.12
C TYR A 371 19.97 1.31 -4.26
N ARG A 372 20.49 0.46 -3.38
CA ARG A 372 21.68 0.79 -2.56
C ARG A 372 22.92 1.08 -3.40
N GLU A 373 23.19 0.31 -4.45
CA GLU A 373 24.32 0.57 -5.37
C GLU A 373 24.22 1.98 -6.00
N MET A 374 23.00 2.44 -6.30
CA MET A 374 22.75 3.76 -6.88
C MET A 374 22.75 4.90 -5.84
N ALA A 375 22.47 4.59 -4.57
CA ALA A 375 22.37 5.57 -3.49
C ALA A 375 23.02 5.07 -2.18
N PRO A 376 24.35 4.85 -2.15
CA PRO A 376 25.02 4.20 -1.02
C PRO A 376 25.00 5.03 0.27
N ASP A 377 24.76 6.33 0.18
CA ASP A 377 24.74 7.27 1.31
C ASP A 377 23.33 7.66 1.80
N GLU A 378 22.29 7.17 1.13
CA GLU A 378 20.92 7.33 1.61
C GLU A 378 20.59 6.26 2.66
N PRO A 379 19.84 6.60 3.72
CA PRO A 379 19.40 5.61 4.71
C PRO A 379 18.29 4.69 4.19
N ASN A 380 17.43 5.20 3.30
CA ASN A 380 16.24 4.51 2.79
C ASN A 380 16.51 3.11 2.19
N PRO A 381 17.50 2.90 1.29
CA PRO A 381 17.76 1.56 0.76
C PRO A 381 18.12 0.51 1.83
N TYR A 382 18.78 0.93 2.92
CA TYR A 382 19.08 0.05 4.05
C TYR A 382 17.83 -0.24 4.86
N ASP A 383 17.00 0.77 5.13
CA ASP A 383 15.74 0.62 5.85
C ASP A 383 14.77 -0.33 5.12
N SER A 384 14.55 -0.11 3.82
CA SER A 384 13.67 -0.97 3.01
C SER A 384 14.17 -2.40 2.90
N LYS A 385 15.50 -2.61 2.83
CA LYS A 385 16.10 -3.95 2.92
C LYS A 385 15.91 -4.57 4.30
N GLY A 386 16.08 -3.77 5.36
CA GLY A 386 15.82 -4.19 6.74
C GLY A 386 14.38 -4.64 6.94
N GLU A 387 13.41 -3.89 6.44
CA GLU A 387 11.99 -4.26 6.51
C GLU A 387 11.70 -5.54 5.70
N THR A 388 12.27 -5.68 4.51
CA THR A 388 12.11 -6.89 3.69
C THR A 388 12.68 -8.13 4.39
N LEU A 389 13.87 -8.00 5.00
CA LEU A 389 14.48 -9.06 5.80
C LEU A 389 13.65 -9.38 7.03
N MET A 390 13.07 -8.37 7.67
CA MET A 390 12.17 -8.54 8.81
C MET A 390 10.94 -9.35 8.38
N ARG A 391 10.24 -8.96 7.30
CA ARG A 391 9.11 -9.72 6.75
C ARG A 391 9.47 -11.17 6.40
N ALA A 392 10.70 -11.42 5.95
CA ALA A 392 11.25 -12.74 5.66
C ALA A 392 11.61 -13.58 6.91
N GLY A 393 11.45 -13.04 8.12
CA GLY A 393 11.88 -13.66 9.38
C GLY A 393 13.39 -13.59 9.66
N ARG A 394 14.17 -12.85 8.86
CA ARG A 394 15.63 -12.72 8.98
C ARG A 394 16.01 -11.59 9.94
N LEU A 395 15.55 -11.69 11.20
CA LEU A 395 15.53 -10.58 12.17
C LEU A 395 16.91 -10.01 12.53
N ARG A 396 17.93 -10.87 12.60
CA ARG A 396 19.31 -10.42 12.91
C ARG A 396 19.88 -9.56 11.79
N GLU A 397 19.64 -9.94 10.54
CA GLU A 397 20.09 -9.18 9.38
C GLU A 397 19.27 -7.90 9.23
N ALA A 398 17.96 -7.94 9.51
CA ALA A 398 17.11 -6.77 9.53
C ALA A 398 17.63 -5.69 10.50
N GLU A 399 17.94 -6.09 11.75
CA GLU A 399 18.51 -5.17 12.75
C GLU A 399 19.82 -4.53 12.27
N GLN A 400 20.70 -5.31 11.63
CA GLN A 400 21.94 -4.79 11.06
C GLN A 400 21.67 -3.71 10.00
N GLN A 401 20.69 -3.93 9.12
CA GLN A 401 20.34 -2.95 8.09
C GLN A 401 19.72 -1.68 8.68
N PHE A 402 18.84 -1.78 9.68
CA PHE A 402 18.30 -0.59 10.36
C PHE A 402 19.39 0.22 11.07
N ARG A 403 20.37 -0.45 11.69
CA ARG A 403 21.55 0.22 12.27
C ARG A 403 22.42 0.88 11.18
N ALA A 404 22.55 0.26 10.01
CA ALA A 404 23.25 0.85 8.88
C ALA A 404 22.53 2.11 8.35
N ALA A 405 21.20 2.08 8.25
CA ALA A 405 20.39 3.25 7.91
C ALA A 405 20.63 4.41 8.91
N LEU A 406 20.62 4.12 10.21
CA LEU A 406 20.90 5.12 11.25
C LEU A 406 22.36 5.61 11.27
N ALA A 407 23.30 4.83 10.74
CA ALA A 407 24.67 5.29 10.56
C ALA A 407 24.79 6.30 9.40
N LYS A 408 23.93 6.18 8.38
CA LYS A 408 23.82 7.16 7.29
C LYS A 408 23.10 8.42 7.73
N TRP A 409 21.98 8.27 8.45
CA TRP A 409 21.22 9.38 8.98
C TRP A 409 20.69 9.07 10.40
N PRO A 410 21.32 9.59 11.46
CA PRO A 410 20.96 9.28 12.84
C PRO A 410 19.52 9.66 13.23
N THR A 411 18.87 10.58 12.53
CA THR A 411 17.49 10.99 12.84
C THR A 411 16.47 10.40 11.88
N PHE A 412 16.82 9.32 11.16
CA PHE A 412 15.92 8.64 10.24
C PHE A 412 14.85 7.84 11.02
N GLY A 413 13.68 8.45 11.21
CA GLY A 413 12.63 7.97 12.13
C GLY A 413 12.12 6.56 11.84
N ASN A 414 12.00 6.16 10.57
CA ASN A 414 11.50 4.83 10.19
C ASN A 414 12.35 3.72 10.82
N SER A 415 13.67 3.77 10.69
CA SER A 415 14.56 2.75 11.26
C SER A 415 14.58 2.75 12.78
N VAL A 416 14.37 3.90 13.44
CA VAL A 416 14.22 3.95 14.91
C VAL A 416 12.96 3.19 15.33
N ASN A 417 11.84 3.39 14.61
CA ASN A 417 10.59 2.67 14.86
C ASN A 417 10.73 1.17 14.65
N ARG A 418 11.41 0.75 13.56
CA ARG A 418 11.66 -0.68 13.29
C ARG A 418 12.53 -1.33 14.36
N LEU A 419 13.51 -0.61 14.91
CA LEU A 419 14.32 -1.09 16.03
C LEU A 419 13.53 -1.16 17.34
N MET A 420 12.60 -0.22 17.58
CA MET A 420 11.67 -0.29 18.70
C MET A 420 10.76 -1.53 18.60
N GLU A 421 10.16 -1.78 17.44
CA GLU A 421 9.33 -2.97 17.17
C GLU A 421 10.12 -4.27 17.43
N LEU A 422 11.33 -4.38 16.87
CA LEU A 422 12.23 -5.50 17.12
C LEU A 422 12.60 -5.66 18.61
N ALA A 423 12.79 -4.55 19.33
CA ALA A 423 13.11 -4.58 20.75
C ALA A 423 11.93 -5.08 21.60
N VAL A 424 10.70 -4.65 21.28
CA VAL A 424 9.47 -5.17 21.91
C VAL A 424 9.41 -6.69 21.73
N GLU A 425 9.54 -7.15 20.50
CA GLU A 425 9.46 -8.57 20.17
C GLU A 425 10.55 -9.45 20.81
N LYS A 426 11.77 -8.92 20.92
CA LYS A 426 12.87 -9.62 21.59
C LYS A 426 12.74 -9.61 23.12
N GLY A 427 11.72 -8.97 23.67
CA GLY A 427 11.56 -8.84 25.11
C GLY A 427 12.42 -7.77 25.76
N LEU A 428 13.01 -6.88 24.97
CA LEU A 428 14.01 -5.91 25.41
C LEU A 428 13.34 -4.61 25.87
N PHE A 429 12.55 -4.70 26.94
CA PHE A 429 11.70 -3.60 27.43
C PHE A 429 12.41 -2.24 27.53
N GLN A 430 13.58 -2.18 28.16
CA GLN A 430 14.32 -0.92 28.33
C GLN A 430 14.83 -0.35 27.01
N GLN A 431 15.23 -1.23 26.06
CA GLN A 431 15.63 -0.78 24.73
C GLN A 431 14.43 -0.27 23.94
N ALA A 432 13.27 -0.94 24.03
CA ALA A 432 12.03 -0.48 23.41
C ALA A 432 11.64 0.92 23.90
N LEU A 433 11.66 1.17 25.21
CA LEU A 433 11.40 2.51 25.77
C LEU A 433 12.44 3.56 25.35
N THR A 434 13.71 3.16 25.21
CA THR A 434 14.77 4.06 24.73
C THR A 434 14.54 4.47 23.28
N TYR A 435 14.19 3.52 22.40
CA TYR A 435 13.87 3.82 21.02
C TYR A 435 12.59 4.64 20.89
N LEU A 436 11.55 4.33 21.69
CA LEU A 436 10.32 5.12 21.74
C LEU A 436 10.59 6.59 22.13
N ALA A 437 11.41 6.82 23.16
CA ALA A 437 11.77 8.17 23.58
C ALA A 437 12.47 8.95 22.45
N ARG A 438 13.38 8.29 21.71
CA ARG A 438 14.03 8.87 20.54
C ARG A 438 13.04 9.16 19.42
N THR A 439 12.13 8.23 19.10
CA THR A 439 11.07 8.48 18.11
C THR A 439 10.22 9.67 18.51
N ARG A 440 9.81 9.76 19.77
CA ARG A 440 9.01 10.89 20.30
C ARG A 440 9.76 12.21 20.16
N GLU A 441 11.07 12.23 20.43
CA GLU A 441 11.91 13.42 20.25
C GLU A 441 11.98 13.86 18.78
N LEU A 442 12.19 12.91 17.86
CA LEU A 442 12.20 13.18 16.42
C LEU A 442 10.85 13.71 15.96
N ALA A 443 9.75 13.12 16.43
CA ALA A 443 8.40 13.55 16.06
C ALA A 443 8.09 14.98 16.52
N LYS A 444 8.52 15.38 17.73
CA LYS A 444 8.35 16.76 18.23
C LYS A 444 8.95 17.81 17.30
N THR A 445 10.01 17.45 16.57
CA THR A 445 10.64 18.36 15.59
C THR A 445 9.85 18.44 14.28
N THR A 446 9.02 17.44 13.98
CA THR A 446 8.33 17.31 12.70
C THR A 446 6.82 17.51 12.74
N HIS A 447 6.12 17.55 13.90
CA HIS A 447 4.73 18.02 14.18
C HIS A 447 4.22 17.44 15.54
N ASN A 448 3.24 18.09 16.19
CA ASN A 448 2.73 17.74 17.53
C ASN A 448 1.63 16.64 17.47
N GLU A 449 2.00 15.36 17.62
CA GLU A 449 1.09 14.25 17.97
C GLU A 449 1.74 13.41 19.08
N THR A 450 1.95 14.04 20.23
CA THR A 450 2.61 13.42 21.40
C THR A 450 1.84 12.22 21.96
N GLU A 451 0.52 12.27 21.86
CA GLU A 451 -0.41 11.34 22.49
C GLU A 451 -0.39 9.94 21.85
N TYR A 452 -0.08 9.85 20.55
CA TYR A 452 0.15 8.57 19.89
C TYR A 452 1.33 7.82 20.52
N TYR A 453 2.40 8.53 20.84
CA TYR A 453 3.56 7.93 21.50
C TYR A 453 3.29 7.59 22.96
N ASP A 454 2.34 8.25 23.61
CA ASP A 454 1.92 7.92 24.97
C ASP A 454 1.07 6.65 24.99
N ILE A 455 0.19 6.48 24.01
CA ILE A 455 -0.53 5.21 23.78
C ILE A 455 0.43 4.07 23.49
N LEU A 456 1.39 4.28 22.58
CA LEU A 456 2.40 3.28 22.25
C LEU A 456 3.25 2.90 23.47
N GLU A 457 3.61 3.89 24.31
CA GLU A 457 4.28 3.62 25.59
C GLU A 457 3.42 2.76 26.51
N ALA A 458 2.13 3.10 26.66
CA ALA A 458 1.20 2.36 27.48
C ALA A 458 1.04 0.91 26.98
N MET A 459 0.91 0.70 25.67
CA MET A 459 0.88 -0.64 25.07
C MET A 459 2.16 -1.44 25.36
N ILE A 460 3.34 -0.83 25.19
CA ILE A 460 4.61 -1.49 25.51
C ILE A 460 4.65 -1.85 27.00
N ARG A 461 4.31 -0.92 27.90
CA ARG A 461 4.25 -1.19 29.34
C ARG A 461 3.27 -2.30 29.68
N TYR A 462 2.10 -2.33 29.04
CA TYR A 462 1.08 -3.35 29.23
C TYR A 462 1.61 -4.73 28.87
N ARG A 463 2.20 -4.86 27.68
CA ARG A 463 2.84 -6.09 27.22
C ARG A 463 3.91 -6.58 28.20
N PHE A 464 4.69 -5.69 28.79
CA PHE A 464 5.75 -6.06 29.74
C PHE A 464 5.27 -6.19 31.20
N GLY A 465 3.95 -6.23 31.43
CA GLY A 465 3.36 -6.47 32.75
C GLY A 465 3.34 -5.26 33.69
N GLU A 466 3.68 -4.06 33.21
CA GLU A 466 3.52 -2.81 33.96
C GLU A 466 2.06 -2.28 33.87
N THR A 467 1.09 -3.16 34.11
CA THR A 467 -0.35 -2.94 33.89
C THR A 467 -0.87 -1.64 34.51
N ALA A 468 -0.58 -1.39 35.80
CA ALA A 468 -1.08 -0.19 36.48
C ALA A 468 -0.60 1.13 35.84
N ARG A 469 0.66 1.18 35.38
CA ARG A 469 1.19 2.36 34.70
C ARG A 469 0.65 2.48 33.27
N ALA A 470 0.49 1.36 32.59
CA ALA A 470 -0.10 1.31 31.26
C ALA A 470 -1.54 1.85 31.27
N LEU A 471 -2.38 1.34 32.17
CA LEU A 471 -3.78 1.77 32.32
C LEU A 471 -3.86 3.27 32.66
N ALA A 472 -3.05 3.75 33.61
CA ALA A 472 -3.01 5.19 33.92
C ALA A 472 -2.56 6.05 32.72
N GLY A 473 -1.66 5.54 31.87
CA GLY A 473 -1.21 6.20 30.65
C GLY A 473 -2.32 6.33 29.62
N VAL A 474 -3.02 5.23 29.30
CA VAL A 474 -4.14 5.27 28.35
C VAL A 474 -5.32 6.08 28.86
N ASP A 475 -5.62 6.03 30.16
CA ASP A 475 -6.65 6.87 30.79
C ASP A 475 -6.34 8.35 30.61
N GLY A 476 -5.08 8.76 30.83
CA GLY A 476 -4.65 10.14 30.64
C GLY A 476 -4.86 10.62 29.21
N VAL A 477 -4.55 9.78 28.22
CA VAL A 477 -4.75 10.11 26.80
C VAL A 477 -6.24 10.23 26.47
N VAL A 478 -7.06 9.24 26.86
CA VAL A 478 -8.50 9.24 26.58
C VAL A 478 -9.22 10.40 27.26
N ASN A 479 -8.85 10.75 28.48
CA ASN A 479 -9.45 11.90 29.18
C ASN A 479 -9.15 13.24 28.47
N ASN A 480 -8.02 13.36 27.78
CA ASN A 480 -7.65 14.55 27.01
C ASN A 480 -8.24 14.54 25.59
N HIS A 481 -8.46 13.36 25.02
CA HIS A 481 -8.95 13.15 23.65
C HIS A 481 -10.14 12.16 23.61
N PRO A 482 -11.26 12.47 24.28
CA PRO A 482 -12.42 11.58 24.33
C PRO A 482 -13.15 11.46 22.98
N ASP A 483 -12.81 12.31 22.02
CA ASP A 483 -13.24 12.30 20.62
C ASP A 483 -12.52 11.22 19.79
N ASN A 484 -11.32 10.82 20.21
CA ASN A 484 -10.52 9.85 19.48
C ASN A 484 -10.92 8.42 19.87
N MET A 485 -11.85 7.87 19.10
CA MET A 485 -12.42 6.54 19.37
C MET A 485 -11.39 5.40 19.32
N TYR A 486 -10.28 5.56 18.60
CA TYR A 486 -9.20 4.55 18.63
C TYR A 486 -8.57 4.46 20.01
N PHE A 487 -8.25 5.60 20.63
CA PHE A 487 -7.71 5.64 22.00
C PHE A 487 -8.71 5.07 23.01
N VAL A 488 -10.00 5.42 22.84
CA VAL A 488 -11.07 4.92 23.70
C VAL A 488 -11.18 3.39 23.60
N MET A 489 -11.29 2.85 22.38
CA MET A 489 -11.44 1.40 22.16
C MET A 489 -10.28 0.61 22.74
N LEU A 490 -9.05 1.08 22.49
CA LEU A 490 -7.85 0.45 23.03
C LEU A 490 -7.84 0.48 24.57
N ALA A 491 -8.17 1.62 25.19
CA ALA A 491 -8.19 1.74 26.64
C ALA A 491 -9.28 0.85 27.26
N VAL A 492 -10.47 0.82 26.66
CA VAL A 492 -11.58 -0.06 27.06
C VAL A 492 -11.14 -1.53 26.99
N GLU A 493 -10.51 -1.95 25.89
CA GLU A 493 -10.05 -3.33 25.73
C GLU A 493 -8.92 -3.67 26.73
N MET A 494 -7.99 -2.75 26.99
CA MET A 494 -6.93 -2.91 28.00
C MET A 494 -7.48 -3.08 29.42
N HIS A 495 -8.51 -2.31 29.78
CA HIS A 495 -9.17 -2.42 31.08
C HIS A 495 -10.00 -3.69 31.21
N GLN A 496 -10.75 -4.07 30.16
CA GLN A 496 -11.48 -5.34 30.12
C GLN A 496 -10.54 -6.53 30.28
N ASP A 497 -9.41 -6.53 29.56
CA ASP A 497 -8.38 -7.57 29.64
C ASP A 497 -7.71 -7.62 31.03
N ALA A 498 -7.52 -6.45 31.67
CA ALA A 498 -7.02 -6.36 33.04
C ALA A 498 -8.08 -6.74 34.11
N GLY A 499 -9.33 -6.99 33.71
CA GLY A 499 -10.45 -7.31 34.61
C GLY A 499 -11.10 -6.11 35.28
N ASP A 500 -10.79 -4.88 34.87
CA ASP A 500 -11.41 -3.64 35.35
C ASP A 500 -12.57 -3.21 34.43
N THR A 501 -13.64 -3.99 34.42
CA THR A 501 -14.82 -3.70 33.60
C THR A 501 -15.49 -2.38 33.96
N LEU A 502 -15.40 -1.93 35.21
CA LEU A 502 -15.98 -0.66 35.64
C LEU A 502 -15.23 0.53 35.04
N ALA A 503 -13.90 0.51 35.01
CA ALA A 503 -13.12 1.55 34.35
C ALA A 503 -13.36 1.55 32.83
N ALA A 504 -13.45 0.38 32.22
CA ALA A 504 -13.79 0.24 30.80
C ALA A 504 -15.16 0.89 30.48
N GLU A 505 -16.20 0.58 31.26
CA GLU A 505 -17.52 1.20 31.11
C GLU A 505 -17.48 2.72 31.29
N LYS A 506 -16.70 3.20 32.28
CA LYS A 506 -16.55 4.64 32.53
C LYS A 506 -15.91 5.37 31.35
N LEU A 507 -14.87 4.81 30.73
CA LEU A 507 -14.20 5.40 29.55
C LEU A 507 -15.14 5.46 28.35
N ALA A 508 -15.87 4.37 28.08
CA ALA A 508 -16.88 4.34 27.02
C ALA A 508 -17.97 5.40 27.28
N GLN A 509 -18.40 5.56 28.54
CA GLN A 509 -19.37 6.59 28.93
C GLN A 509 -18.83 8.02 28.76
N THR A 510 -17.55 8.26 29.06
CA THR A 510 -16.90 9.56 28.82
C THR A 510 -16.92 9.92 27.33
N ALA A 511 -16.55 8.98 26.46
CA ALA A 511 -16.62 9.18 25.01
C ALA A 511 -18.05 9.37 24.53
N LEU A 512 -19.02 8.63 25.07
CA LEU A 512 -20.44 8.80 24.77
C LEU A 512 -20.94 10.19 25.13
N THR A 513 -20.59 10.71 26.31
CA THR A 513 -20.95 12.07 26.73
C THR A 513 -20.35 13.12 25.80
N TYR A 514 -19.08 12.97 25.42
CA TYR A 514 -18.45 13.86 24.44
C TYR A 514 -19.22 13.87 23.12
N VAL A 515 -19.52 12.70 22.56
CA VAL A 515 -20.27 12.57 21.31
C VAL A 515 -21.66 13.19 21.43
N GLN A 516 -22.35 13.01 22.55
CA GLN A 516 -23.67 13.59 22.80
C GLN A 516 -23.65 15.13 22.77
N GLU A 517 -22.61 15.76 23.33
CA GLU A 517 -22.43 17.21 23.32
C GLU A 517 -22.09 17.78 21.93
N HIS A 518 -21.49 16.95 21.06
CA HIS A 518 -20.97 17.37 19.76
C HIS A 518 -21.73 16.82 18.55
N ILE A 519 -22.77 16.03 18.76
CA ILE A 519 -23.53 15.33 17.72
C ILE A 519 -24.09 16.24 16.62
N ASP A 520 -24.38 17.50 16.96
CA ASP A 520 -24.94 18.50 16.05
C ASP A 520 -23.85 19.23 15.22
N SER A 521 -22.57 19.09 15.61
CA SER A 521 -21.44 19.83 15.00
C SER A 521 -20.71 19.07 13.89
N ASP A 522 -20.64 17.74 13.98
CA ASP A 522 -20.04 16.86 12.96
C ASP A 522 -20.74 15.50 12.96
N SER A 523 -21.81 15.38 12.17
CA SER A 523 -22.65 14.18 12.11
C SER A 523 -21.91 12.96 11.54
N ALA A 524 -20.83 13.14 10.77
CA ALA A 524 -20.05 12.03 10.23
C ALA A 524 -19.08 11.46 11.28
N LEU A 525 -18.41 12.32 12.04
CA LEU A 525 -17.60 11.88 13.19
C LEU A 525 -18.49 11.24 14.26
N ALA A 526 -19.61 11.88 14.60
CA ALA A 526 -20.56 11.33 15.56
C ALA A 526 -21.10 9.96 15.12
N ALA A 527 -21.42 9.77 13.84
CA ALA A 527 -21.85 8.48 13.31
C ALA A 527 -20.81 7.37 13.55
N LYS A 528 -19.55 7.62 13.19
CA LYS A 528 -18.45 6.67 13.36
C LYS A 528 -18.21 6.34 14.84
N SER A 529 -18.26 7.36 15.69
CA SER A 529 -18.09 7.21 17.14
C SER A 529 -19.24 6.41 17.76
N LEU A 530 -20.49 6.67 17.38
CA LEU A 530 -21.66 5.94 17.88
C LEU A 530 -21.67 4.47 17.43
N ILE A 531 -21.23 4.18 16.20
CA ILE A 531 -21.04 2.81 15.73
C ILE A 531 -20.07 2.08 16.66
N SER A 532 -18.89 2.66 16.87
CA SER A 532 -17.83 2.06 17.69
C SER A 532 -18.26 1.89 19.15
N LEU A 533 -18.92 2.89 19.71
CA LEU A 533 -19.50 2.83 21.06
C LEU A 533 -20.57 1.75 21.19
N GLY A 534 -21.39 1.55 20.16
CA GLY A 534 -22.35 0.44 20.11
C GLY A 534 -21.69 -0.92 20.18
N LEU A 535 -20.48 -1.08 19.64
CA LEU A 535 -19.73 -2.34 19.75
C LEU A 535 -19.26 -2.59 21.17
N MET A 536 -18.74 -1.56 21.84
CA MET A 536 -18.23 -1.66 23.21
C MET A 536 -19.34 -1.81 24.25
N MET A 537 -20.46 -1.10 24.06
CA MET A 537 -21.57 -1.02 25.02
C MET A 537 -22.76 -1.86 24.58
N ARG A 538 -22.53 -3.14 24.26
CA ARG A 538 -23.59 -4.06 23.76
C ARG A 538 -24.86 -4.03 24.62
N ASP A 539 -24.70 -4.04 25.95
CA ASP A 539 -25.80 -4.05 26.91
C ASP A 539 -26.51 -2.68 27.07
N GLN A 540 -25.98 -1.61 26.45
CA GLN A 540 -26.56 -0.27 26.47
C GLN A 540 -27.14 0.15 25.11
N SER A 541 -27.53 -0.81 24.29
CA SER A 541 -28.12 -0.55 22.96
C SER A 541 -29.36 0.37 23.03
N GLU A 542 -30.13 0.32 24.12
CA GLU A 542 -31.27 1.24 24.32
C GLU A 542 -30.86 2.71 24.49
N THR A 543 -29.69 2.97 25.12
CA THR A 543 -29.14 4.31 25.29
C THR A 543 -28.65 4.89 23.96
N LEU A 544 -28.21 4.04 23.04
CA LEU A 544 -27.63 4.46 21.76
C LEU A 544 -28.69 4.77 20.69
N ILE A 545 -29.81 4.06 20.68
CA ILE A 545 -30.92 4.27 19.72
C ILE A 545 -31.28 5.75 19.55
N PRO A 546 -31.63 6.53 20.61
CA PRO A 546 -32.02 7.93 20.43
C PRO A 546 -30.89 8.82 19.91
N LEU A 547 -29.63 8.46 20.19
CA LEU A 547 -28.46 9.19 19.68
C LEU A 547 -28.23 8.90 18.20
N LEU A 548 -28.36 7.64 17.79
CA LEU A 548 -28.29 7.24 16.37
C LEU A 548 -29.41 7.89 15.56
N GLU A 549 -30.64 7.91 16.09
CA GLU A 549 -31.77 8.62 15.49
C GLU A 549 -31.49 10.13 15.37
N LYS A 550 -30.93 10.76 16.41
CA LYS A 550 -30.54 12.18 16.37
C LYS A 550 -29.41 12.45 15.37
N ALA A 551 -28.39 11.60 15.28
CA ALA A 551 -27.32 11.75 14.29
C ALA A 551 -27.88 11.66 12.87
N LEU A 552 -28.85 10.76 12.64
CA LEU A 552 -29.49 10.59 11.33
C LEU A 552 -30.25 11.83 10.89
N THR A 553 -30.91 12.56 11.80
CA THR A 553 -31.61 13.82 11.44
C THR A 553 -30.68 14.96 11.03
N HIS A 554 -29.38 14.87 11.38
CA HIS A 554 -28.36 15.88 11.07
C HIS A 554 -27.37 15.43 9.98
N SER A 555 -27.55 14.23 9.44
CA SER A 555 -26.77 13.74 8.30
C SER A 555 -27.46 14.13 7.00
N HIS A 556 -26.65 14.52 6.01
CA HIS A 556 -27.09 14.81 4.64
C HIS A 556 -26.22 14.08 3.60
N LYS A 557 -25.35 13.18 4.06
CA LYS A 557 -24.44 12.40 3.21
C LYS A 557 -24.96 10.97 3.13
N PRO A 558 -25.22 10.44 1.91
CA PRO A 558 -25.74 9.09 1.73
C PRO A 558 -24.92 8.01 2.44
N ASP A 559 -23.59 8.08 2.36
CA ASP A 559 -22.71 7.09 3.00
C ASP A 559 -22.80 7.11 4.53
N THR A 560 -22.87 8.32 5.13
CA THR A 560 -23.05 8.49 6.57
C THR A 560 -24.42 7.99 7.02
N GLU A 561 -25.47 8.27 6.24
CA GLU A 561 -26.83 7.76 6.52
C GLU A 561 -26.90 6.23 6.44
N ALA A 562 -26.24 5.62 5.45
CA ALA A 562 -26.18 4.16 5.32
C ALA A 562 -25.51 3.52 6.55
N LEU A 563 -24.39 4.07 7.01
CA LEU A 563 -23.68 3.61 8.20
C LEU A 563 -24.52 3.79 9.48
N LEU A 564 -25.18 4.94 9.65
CA LEU A 564 -26.07 5.21 10.79
C LEU A 564 -27.28 4.27 10.80
N ASN A 565 -27.90 4.03 9.65
CA ASN A 565 -29.02 3.10 9.53
C ASN A 565 -28.61 1.67 9.86
N PHE A 566 -27.41 1.25 9.44
CA PHE A 566 -26.86 -0.05 9.81
C PHE A 566 -26.62 -0.17 11.32
N ALA A 567 -26.00 0.85 11.93
CA ALA A 567 -25.76 0.90 13.37
C ALA A 567 -27.07 0.85 14.18
N LEU A 568 -28.08 1.60 13.72
CA LEU A 568 -29.40 1.65 14.33
C LEU A 568 -30.13 0.32 14.22
N ALA A 569 -30.00 -0.38 13.08
CA ALA A 569 -30.56 -1.72 12.93
C ALA A 569 -29.93 -2.71 13.92
N LEU A 570 -28.61 -2.65 14.10
CA LEU A 570 -27.88 -3.46 15.07
C LEU A 570 -28.32 -3.14 16.51
N ALA A 571 -28.46 -1.86 16.86
CA ALA A 571 -28.92 -1.43 18.17
C ALA A 571 -30.36 -1.89 18.45
N TYR A 572 -31.29 -1.73 17.49
CA TYR A 572 -32.66 -2.27 17.61
C TYR A 572 -32.64 -3.78 17.81
N HIS A 573 -31.83 -4.50 17.04
CA HIS A 573 -31.71 -5.94 17.17
C HIS A 573 -31.27 -6.36 18.58
N ARG A 574 -30.19 -5.77 19.10
CA ARG A 574 -29.65 -6.07 20.44
C ARG A 574 -30.62 -5.71 21.57
N SER A 575 -31.50 -4.73 21.36
CA SER A 575 -32.61 -4.42 22.26
C SER A 575 -33.86 -5.30 22.07
N GLY A 576 -33.77 -6.39 21.30
CA GLY A 576 -34.89 -7.32 21.06
C GLY A 576 -35.97 -6.79 20.09
N LYS A 577 -35.72 -5.70 19.37
CA LYS A 577 -36.65 -5.07 18.42
C LYS A 577 -36.40 -5.55 16.99
N SER A 578 -36.70 -6.83 16.72
CA SER A 578 -36.37 -7.48 15.44
C SER A 578 -37.08 -6.88 14.21
N ALA A 579 -38.36 -6.51 14.32
CA ALA A 579 -39.11 -6.00 13.16
C ALA A 579 -38.59 -4.62 12.68
N PRO A 580 -38.31 -3.63 13.55
CA PRO A 580 -37.62 -2.41 13.15
C PRO A 580 -36.24 -2.65 12.53
N ALA A 581 -35.44 -3.55 13.10
CA ALA A 581 -34.12 -3.88 12.58
C ALA A 581 -34.18 -4.44 11.16
N GLN A 582 -35.03 -5.44 10.92
CA GLN A 582 -35.21 -6.06 9.59
C GLN A 582 -35.72 -5.05 8.55
N LYS A 583 -36.70 -4.23 8.91
CA LYS A 583 -37.21 -3.18 8.02
C LYS A 583 -36.11 -2.21 7.61
N LEU A 584 -35.29 -1.79 8.56
CA LEU A 584 -34.23 -0.81 8.33
C LEU A 584 -33.12 -1.39 7.46
N LEU A 585 -32.70 -2.64 7.69
CA LEU A 585 -31.74 -3.35 6.84
C LEU A 585 -32.27 -3.51 5.41
N ALA A 586 -33.51 -3.97 5.24
CA ALA A 586 -34.12 -4.18 3.92
C ALA A 586 -34.21 -2.89 3.09
N GLN A 587 -34.45 -1.74 3.74
CA GLN A 587 -34.54 -0.43 3.07
C GLN A 587 -33.17 0.15 2.69
N ASN A 588 -32.08 -0.36 3.25
CA ASN A 588 -30.73 0.19 3.10
C ASN A 588 -29.75 -0.79 2.45
N VAL A 589 -30.22 -1.87 1.81
CA VAL A 589 -29.35 -2.86 1.13
C VAL A 589 -28.51 -2.18 0.05
N ASP A 590 -29.13 -1.46 -0.89
CA ASP A 590 -28.40 -0.87 -2.02
C ASP A 590 -27.36 0.18 -1.59
N PRO A 591 -27.66 1.15 -0.69
CA PRO A 591 -26.65 2.07 -0.17
C PRO A 591 -25.48 1.36 0.54
N LEU A 592 -25.76 0.29 1.31
CA LEU A 592 -24.70 -0.47 1.99
C LEU A 592 -23.85 -1.26 1.00
N LEU A 593 -24.44 -1.85 -0.02
CA LEU A 593 -23.68 -2.54 -1.08
C LEU A 593 -22.87 -1.56 -1.91
N GLN A 594 -23.39 -0.36 -2.17
CA GLN A 594 -22.64 0.70 -2.82
C GLN A 594 -21.43 1.10 -1.98
N LEU A 595 -21.62 1.30 -0.67
CA LEU A 595 -20.55 1.58 0.27
C LEU A 595 -19.49 0.46 0.26
N ILE A 596 -19.91 -0.81 0.32
CA ILE A 596 -19.04 -2.00 0.22
C ILE A 596 -18.29 -2.07 -1.11
N SER A 597 -18.95 -1.80 -2.23
CA SER A 597 -18.35 -1.79 -3.57
C SER A 597 -17.26 -0.74 -3.69
N ILE A 598 -17.49 0.37 -2.99
CA ILE A 598 -16.58 1.47 -2.91
C ILE A 598 -15.42 1.03 -2.01
N GLU A 599 -15.50 0.34 -0.88
CA GLU A 599 -14.30 0.09 -0.06
C GLU A 599 -13.25 -0.92 -0.59
N ASN A 600 -11.97 -0.59 -0.42
CA ASN A 600 -10.82 -1.38 -0.86
C ASN A 600 -10.55 -2.57 0.08
N LYS A 601 -9.93 -3.63 -0.46
CA LYS A 601 -9.67 -4.98 0.08
C LYS A 601 -9.20 -5.12 1.54
N GLN A 602 -8.70 -4.07 2.19
CA GLN A 602 -8.12 -4.21 3.54
C GLN A 602 -9.01 -3.67 4.68
N GLY A 603 -10.18 -3.05 4.39
CA GLY A 603 -10.81 -2.09 5.33
C GLY A 603 -11.98 -2.51 6.13
N TRP A 604 -12.68 -3.49 5.60
CA TRP A 604 -13.78 -4.09 6.31
C TRP A 604 -13.32 -5.17 7.28
N GLY A 605 -12.01 -5.36 7.51
CA GLY A 605 -11.45 -6.47 8.28
C GLY A 605 -12.22 -6.76 9.57
N SER A 606 -12.50 -5.74 10.38
CA SER A 606 -13.38 -5.82 11.55
C SER A 606 -14.84 -5.48 11.27
N ALA A 607 -15.14 -4.62 10.29
CA ALA A 607 -16.50 -4.20 9.96
C ALA A 607 -17.39 -5.35 9.46
N TRP A 608 -16.81 -6.32 8.74
CA TRP A 608 -17.51 -7.52 8.29
C TRP A 608 -18.06 -8.33 9.46
N LYS A 609 -17.35 -8.41 10.59
CA LYS A 609 -17.85 -9.10 11.81
C LYS A 609 -19.22 -8.54 12.23
N TYR A 610 -19.48 -7.25 11.98
CA TYR A 610 -20.76 -6.61 12.30
C TYR A 610 -21.82 -6.85 11.23
N VAL A 611 -21.42 -6.91 9.96
CA VAL A 611 -22.31 -7.36 8.87
C VAL A 611 -22.74 -8.80 9.11
N PHE A 612 -21.81 -9.69 9.47
CA PHE A 612 -22.08 -11.05 9.93
C PHE A 612 -23.02 -11.06 11.14
N GLU A 613 -22.81 -10.20 12.14
CA GLU A 613 -23.70 -10.08 13.30
C GLU A 613 -25.10 -9.57 12.94
N ALA A 614 -25.24 -8.60 12.03
CA ALA A 614 -26.53 -8.05 11.64
C ALA A 614 -27.34 -9.01 10.75
N LEU A 615 -26.69 -9.70 9.81
CA LEU A 615 -27.32 -10.64 8.87
C LEU A 615 -27.66 -11.98 9.50
N ASP A 616 -26.98 -12.32 10.59
CA ASP A 616 -27.25 -13.51 11.39
C ASP A 616 -28.71 -13.66 11.83
N TYR A 617 -29.44 -12.56 11.90
CA TYR A 617 -30.77 -12.51 12.51
C TYR A 617 -31.88 -12.07 11.56
N ASP A 618 -31.56 -11.93 10.27
CA ASP A 618 -32.57 -11.85 9.24
C ASP A 618 -33.23 -13.24 9.17
N GLN A 619 -34.46 -13.37 9.69
CA GLN A 619 -35.24 -14.62 9.75
C GLN A 619 -35.72 -15.07 8.36
N ILE A 620 -34.90 -14.86 7.33
CA ILE A 620 -35.18 -15.26 5.96
C ILE A 620 -34.91 -16.76 5.85
N ASP A 621 -35.93 -17.49 5.44
CA ASP A 621 -35.94 -18.96 5.35
C ASP A 621 -34.92 -19.58 4.37
N THR A 622 -34.19 -18.80 3.58
CA THR A 622 -33.17 -19.29 2.63
C THR A 622 -32.18 -18.18 2.24
N PRO A 623 -30.89 -18.47 2.01
CA PRO A 623 -29.93 -17.47 1.54
C PRO A 623 -30.28 -16.86 0.17
N GLN A 624 -30.99 -17.63 -0.67
CA GLN A 624 -31.47 -17.17 -1.98
C GLN A 624 -32.54 -16.07 -1.88
N ARG A 625 -33.19 -15.94 -0.73
CA ARG A 625 -34.16 -14.87 -0.44
C ARG A 625 -33.54 -13.70 0.29
N ASN A 626 -32.28 -13.79 0.71
CA ASN A 626 -31.60 -12.71 1.41
C ASN A 626 -31.08 -11.67 0.40
N PRO A 627 -31.68 -10.46 0.33
CA PRO A 627 -31.33 -9.47 -0.68
C PRO A 627 -29.89 -8.98 -0.54
N PHE A 628 -29.31 -9.02 0.67
CA PHE A 628 -27.93 -8.62 0.90
C PHE A 628 -26.94 -9.67 0.37
N ILE A 629 -27.15 -10.97 0.64
CA ILE A 629 -26.31 -12.05 0.09
C ILE A 629 -26.39 -12.03 -1.45
N GLN A 630 -27.60 -11.91 -2.02
CA GLN A 630 -27.76 -11.84 -3.48
C GLN A 630 -27.11 -10.59 -4.06
N GLY A 631 -27.21 -9.45 -3.36
CA GLY A 631 -26.57 -8.21 -3.75
C GLY A 631 -25.05 -8.28 -3.71
N LEU A 632 -24.46 -8.91 -2.68
CA LEU A 632 -23.02 -9.15 -2.61
C LEU A 632 -22.53 -10.10 -3.71
N LEU A 633 -23.24 -11.19 -3.98
CA LEU A 633 -22.89 -12.12 -5.07
C LEU A 633 -22.97 -11.44 -6.44
N LYS A 634 -24.02 -10.64 -6.67
CA LYS A 634 -24.16 -9.85 -7.88
C LYS A 634 -23.02 -8.85 -7.99
N LEU A 635 -22.74 -8.10 -6.93
CA LEU A 635 -21.66 -7.13 -6.89
C LEU A 635 -20.30 -7.81 -7.14
N ALA A 636 -20.05 -8.96 -6.54
CA ALA A 636 -18.85 -9.76 -6.76
C ALA A 636 -18.73 -10.18 -8.23
N GLY A 637 -19.82 -10.61 -8.87
CA GLY A 637 -19.86 -10.94 -10.29
C GLY A 637 -19.64 -9.73 -11.21
N ASP A 638 -20.29 -8.60 -10.91
CA ASP A 638 -20.19 -7.35 -11.67
C ASP A 638 -18.78 -6.74 -11.56
N THR A 639 -18.11 -6.93 -10.42
CA THR A 639 -16.81 -6.32 -10.11
C THR A 639 -15.59 -7.26 -10.21
N GLY A 640 -15.81 -8.57 -10.27
CA GLY A 640 -14.74 -9.57 -10.14
C GLY A 640 -14.08 -9.59 -8.74
N ARG A 641 -14.74 -9.08 -7.70
CA ARG A 641 -14.22 -9.07 -6.32
C ARG A 641 -14.36 -10.45 -5.66
N GLU A 642 -13.31 -11.26 -5.72
CA GLU A 642 -13.23 -12.58 -5.07
C GLU A 642 -13.49 -12.52 -3.55
N ASP A 643 -13.10 -11.44 -2.88
CA ASP A 643 -13.32 -11.23 -1.45
C ASP A 643 -14.81 -11.06 -1.11
N LEU A 644 -15.60 -10.41 -1.97
CA LEU A 644 -17.05 -10.29 -1.78
C LEU A 644 -17.77 -11.60 -2.05
N ALA A 645 -17.34 -12.34 -3.07
CA ALA A 645 -17.84 -13.69 -3.34
C ALA A 645 -17.58 -14.60 -2.14
N LEU A 646 -16.34 -14.56 -1.63
CA LEU A 646 -15.94 -15.32 -0.46
C LEU A 646 -16.85 -15.07 0.74
N ILE A 647 -17.02 -13.80 1.12
CA ILE A 647 -17.81 -13.43 2.28
C ILE A 647 -19.26 -13.88 2.10
N SER A 648 -19.79 -13.81 0.88
CA SER A 648 -21.12 -14.32 0.55
C SER A 648 -21.25 -15.83 0.79
N HIS A 649 -20.21 -16.61 0.50
CA HIS A 649 -20.18 -18.05 0.80
C HIS A 649 -20.13 -18.32 2.31
N TYR A 650 -19.32 -17.58 3.07
CA TYR A 650 -19.32 -17.72 4.54
C TYR A 650 -20.65 -17.31 5.20
N LEU A 651 -21.30 -16.27 4.68
CA LEU A 651 -22.65 -15.90 5.12
C LEU A 651 -23.67 -17.03 4.84
N GLN A 652 -23.55 -17.72 3.70
CA GLN A 652 -24.38 -18.88 3.37
C GLN A 652 -24.06 -20.08 4.26
N ALA A 653 -22.77 -20.36 4.50
CA ALA A 653 -22.31 -21.43 5.37
C ALA A 653 -22.92 -21.31 6.77
N ARG A 654 -22.79 -20.14 7.39
CA ARG A 654 -23.37 -19.83 8.70
C ARG A 654 -24.88 -20.04 8.77
N TYR A 655 -25.60 -19.68 7.71
CA TYR A 655 -27.03 -19.95 7.61
C TYR A 655 -27.33 -21.47 7.61
N TYR A 656 -26.56 -22.24 6.84
CA TYR A 656 -26.76 -23.69 6.73
C TYR A 656 -26.39 -24.43 8.02
N GLU A 657 -25.35 -24.00 8.72
CA GLU A 657 -25.00 -24.51 10.05
C GLU A 657 -26.19 -24.39 11.03
N ARG A 658 -26.78 -23.19 11.15
CA ARG A 658 -27.94 -22.95 12.04
C ARG A 658 -29.17 -23.76 11.68
N SER A 659 -29.34 -23.99 10.39
CA SER A 659 -30.48 -24.73 9.86
C SER A 659 -30.27 -26.25 9.90
N GLY A 660 -29.12 -26.74 10.41
CA GLY A 660 -28.76 -28.15 10.45
C GLY A 660 -28.63 -28.78 9.06
N ARG A 661 -28.17 -28.01 8.07
CA ARG A 661 -28.05 -28.41 6.65
C ARG A 661 -26.59 -28.71 6.31
N ASP A 662 -26.03 -29.74 6.93
CA ASP A 662 -24.59 -30.07 6.88
C ASP A 662 -24.05 -30.28 5.45
N ASP A 663 -24.83 -30.89 4.55
CA ASP A 663 -24.43 -31.08 3.14
C ASP A 663 -24.27 -29.74 2.40
N ALA A 664 -25.14 -28.76 2.70
CA ALA A 664 -25.09 -27.45 2.08
C ALA A 664 -23.95 -26.61 2.69
N LEU A 665 -23.74 -26.71 4.01
CA LEU A 665 -22.59 -26.15 4.70
C LEU A 665 -21.27 -26.64 4.06
N ALA A 666 -21.13 -27.95 3.90
CA ALA A 666 -19.95 -28.56 3.29
C ALA A 666 -19.74 -28.11 1.83
N ALA A 667 -20.83 -27.87 1.08
CA ALA A 667 -20.76 -27.37 -0.28
C ALA A 667 -20.21 -25.92 -0.35
N GLU A 668 -20.64 -25.03 0.56
CA GLU A 668 -20.12 -23.65 0.64
C GLU A 668 -18.62 -23.63 0.94
N TYR A 669 -18.17 -24.40 1.94
CA TYR A 669 -16.76 -24.54 2.28
C TYR A 669 -15.92 -25.13 1.13
N ALA A 670 -16.47 -26.11 0.40
CA ALA A 670 -15.82 -26.70 -0.76
C ALA A 670 -15.67 -25.70 -1.92
N GLU A 671 -16.64 -24.80 -2.14
CA GLU A 671 -16.59 -23.80 -3.20
C GLU A 671 -15.46 -22.78 -2.95
N VAL A 672 -15.26 -22.37 -1.70
CA VAL A 672 -14.19 -21.43 -1.30
C VAL A 672 -12.86 -22.14 -0.98
N GLY A 673 -12.84 -23.47 -1.00
CA GLY A 673 -11.64 -24.27 -0.71
C GLY A 673 -11.17 -24.16 0.74
N ALA A 674 -12.04 -23.81 1.67
CA ALA A 674 -11.72 -23.72 3.10
C ALA A 674 -12.20 -24.99 3.84
N PRO A 675 -11.48 -25.45 4.87
CA PRO A 675 -12.03 -26.40 5.82
C PRO A 675 -13.02 -25.73 6.79
N PRO A 676 -14.09 -26.41 7.22
CA PRO A 676 -14.82 -26.02 8.42
C PRO A 676 -13.89 -25.87 9.63
N GLU A 677 -14.17 -24.92 10.51
CA GLU A 677 -13.36 -24.58 11.69
C GLU A 677 -13.23 -25.80 12.62
N SER A 678 -14.30 -26.59 12.72
CA SER A 678 -14.35 -27.83 13.49
C SER A 678 -13.37 -28.92 13.03
N TYR A 679 -12.87 -28.82 11.79
CA TYR A 679 -11.89 -29.78 11.26
C TYR A 679 -10.48 -29.46 11.75
N TRP A 680 -10.20 -28.23 12.18
CA TRP A 680 -8.93 -27.91 12.78
C TRP A 680 -8.78 -28.60 14.13
N ARG A 681 -7.53 -28.99 14.43
CA ARG A 681 -7.11 -29.27 15.80
C ARG A 681 -6.22 -28.14 16.24
N VAL A 682 -6.56 -27.51 17.36
CA VAL A 682 -5.83 -26.38 17.93
C VAL A 682 -5.17 -26.83 19.22
N ILE A 683 -3.96 -26.34 19.48
CA ILE A 683 -3.27 -26.49 20.75
C ILE A 683 -2.60 -25.19 21.16
N GLY A 684 -2.60 -24.92 22.46
CA GLY A 684 -2.17 -23.65 23.04
C GLY A 684 -3.22 -23.14 24.04
N PRO A 685 -3.07 -21.91 24.54
CA PRO A 685 -2.00 -20.95 24.22
C PRO A 685 -0.73 -21.26 25.04
N PHE A 686 0.40 -21.51 24.39
CA PHE A 686 1.71 -21.69 25.03
C PHE A 686 2.30 -20.34 25.45
N SER A 687 2.86 -20.23 26.65
CA SER A 687 3.39 -18.95 27.12
C SER A 687 4.80 -18.72 26.59
N MET A 688 5.02 -17.56 25.98
CA MET A 688 6.36 -17.11 25.58
C MET A 688 7.08 -16.35 26.70
N GLY A 689 6.40 -16.09 27.82
CA GLY A 689 6.85 -15.14 28.84
C GLY A 689 7.05 -13.75 28.23
N ASN A 690 8.28 -13.24 28.27
CA ASN A 690 8.66 -11.96 27.66
C ASN A 690 9.54 -12.15 26.41
N ARG A 691 9.45 -13.28 25.71
CA ARG A 691 10.34 -13.60 24.58
C ARG A 691 9.55 -13.70 23.26
N SER A 692 10.26 -13.64 22.14
CA SER A 692 9.66 -13.83 20.82
C SER A 692 9.17 -15.28 20.66
N GLY A 693 7.85 -15.45 20.56
CA GLY A 693 7.26 -16.75 20.22
C GLY A 693 7.52 -17.16 18.79
N PHE A 694 7.74 -16.22 17.87
CA PHE A 694 8.02 -16.53 16.47
C PHE A 694 9.25 -17.43 16.30
N GLU A 695 10.37 -17.06 16.94
CA GLU A 695 11.63 -17.81 16.92
C GLU A 695 11.62 -19.02 17.87
N HIS A 696 10.86 -18.97 18.97
CA HIS A 696 10.81 -20.07 19.91
C HIS A 696 10.05 -21.27 19.33
N ALA A 697 10.75 -22.38 19.13
CA ALA A 697 10.14 -23.62 18.69
C ALA A 697 9.47 -24.33 19.87
N PHE A 698 8.15 -24.56 19.76
CA PHE A 698 7.45 -25.49 20.65
C PHE A 698 7.36 -26.88 20.00
N ILE A 699 7.02 -27.88 20.80
CA ILE A 699 7.07 -29.30 20.41
C ILE A 699 6.33 -29.59 19.09
N PRO A 700 5.13 -29.02 18.80
CA PRO A 700 4.44 -29.24 17.52
C PRO A 700 5.27 -28.95 16.27
N GLU A 701 6.27 -28.06 16.33
CA GLU A 701 7.17 -27.76 15.19
C GLU A 701 8.15 -28.90 14.88
N THR A 702 8.50 -29.69 15.88
CA THR A 702 9.54 -30.74 15.77
C THR A 702 8.95 -32.14 15.63
N ALA A 703 7.75 -32.36 16.18
CA ALA A 703 7.03 -33.62 16.10
C ALA A 703 5.53 -33.36 16.26
N LEU A 704 4.79 -33.38 15.15
CA LEU A 704 3.34 -33.26 15.19
C LEU A 704 2.70 -34.60 15.60
N ASP A 705 2.41 -34.75 16.89
CA ASP A 705 1.57 -35.83 17.43
C ASP A 705 0.29 -35.24 18.03
N LEU A 706 -0.84 -35.68 17.49
CA LEU A 706 -2.16 -35.12 17.76
C LEU A 706 -2.85 -35.86 18.92
N ASN A 707 -2.30 -37.00 19.33
CA ASN A 707 -2.70 -37.74 20.54
C ASN A 707 -1.80 -37.41 21.74
N ALA A 708 -0.71 -36.66 21.53
CA ALA A 708 0.18 -36.25 22.60
C ALA A 708 -0.39 -35.07 23.39
N SER A 709 -0.11 -35.08 24.69
CA SER A 709 -0.29 -33.94 25.58
C SER A 709 1.08 -33.32 25.88
N TYR A 710 1.15 -32.00 25.87
CA TYR A 710 2.41 -31.25 26.02
C TYR A 710 2.40 -30.46 27.32
N ARG A 711 3.52 -30.48 28.05
CA ARG A 711 3.68 -29.63 29.24
C ARG A 711 4.52 -28.40 28.91
N ASP A 712 3.96 -27.24 29.21
CA ASP A 712 4.68 -25.96 29.17
C ASP A 712 4.42 -25.21 30.48
N GLN A 713 5.49 -24.75 31.14
CA GLN A 713 5.46 -24.06 32.44
C GLN A 713 4.57 -24.72 33.52
N GLY A 714 4.50 -26.06 33.53
CA GLY A 714 3.69 -26.84 34.48
C GLY A 714 2.23 -27.05 34.09
N ARG A 715 1.72 -26.34 33.06
CA ARG A 715 0.39 -26.55 32.48
C ARG A 715 0.44 -27.65 31.42
N LEU A 716 -0.58 -28.50 31.39
CA LEU A 716 -0.77 -29.51 30.36
C LEU A 716 -1.65 -28.94 29.25
N TYR A 717 -1.25 -29.16 28.01
CA TYR A 717 -1.94 -28.74 26.79
C TYR A 717 -2.25 -29.97 25.95
N GLU A 718 -3.47 -30.02 25.44
CA GLU A 718 -3.96 -31.11 24.60
C GLU A 718 -4.58 -30.52 23.34
N TRP A 719 -4.55 -31.29 22.26
CA TRP A 719 -5.23 -30.90 21.03
C TRP A 719 -6.74 -30.95 21.23
N ARG A 720 -7.42 -29.93 20.71
CA ARG A 720 -8.88 -29.79 20.78
C ARG A 720 -9.45 -29.33 19.44
N PRO A 721 -10.74 -29.56 19.15
CA PRO A 721 -11.38 -28.98 17.98
C PRO A 721 -11.18 -27.46 17.92
N GLY A 722 -10.92 -26.94 16.72
CA GLY A 722 -10.87 -25.51 16.43
C GLY A 722 -12.25 -24.88 16.22
N ASP A 723 -13.32 -25.60 16.58
CA ASP A 723 -14.69 -25.14 16.46
C ASP A 723 -14.97 -23.98 17.42
N ASP A 724 -15.16 -22.80 16.86
CA ASP A 724 -15.51 -21.59 17.58
C ASP A 724 -17.00 -21.22 17.40
N GLY A 725 -17.79 -22.02 16.68
CA GLY A 725 -19.23 -21.83 16.45
C GLY A 725 -19.58 -20.59 15.63
N ALA A 726 -18.70 -20.09 14.76
CA ALA A 726 -18.97 -18.94 13.89
C ALA A 726 -19.30 -19.31 12.43
N SER A 727 -18.66 -20.35 11.88
CA SER A 727 -18.73 -20.75 10.47
C SER A 727 -18.46 -19.60 9.48
N ASP A 728 -17.41 -18.82 9.72
CA ASP A 728 -17.05 -17.61 8.97
C ASP A 728 -15.66 -17.66 8.28
N GLY A 729 -15.04 -18.84 8.28
CA GLY A 729 -13.70 -19.13 7.80
C GLY A 729 -12.56 -18.74 8.75
N TYR A 730 -12.86 -18.08 9.87
CA TYR A 730 -11.87 -17.58 10.82
C TYR A 730 -11.74 -18.51 12.01
N VAL A 731 -10.57 -19.10 12.21
CA VAL A 731 -10.31 -19.86 13.43
C VAL A 731 -9.98 -18.86 14.55
N ASN A 732 -10.99 -18.53 15.37
CA ASN A 732 -10.87 -17.55 16.44
C ASN A 732 -10.12 -18.12 17.67
N LEU A 733 -8.81 -17.93 17.69
CA LEU A 733 -7.96 -18.41 18.78
C LEU A 733 -8.25 -17.70 20.10
N LYS A 734 -8.67 -16.43 20.09
CA LYS A 734 -9.13 -15.70 21.28
C LYS A 734 -10.34 -16.38 21.94
N LYS A 735 -11.34 -16.79 21.16
CA LYS A 735 -12.53 -17.48 21.68
C LYS A 735 -12.19 -18.86 22.23
N LEU A 736 -11.27 -19.59 21.57
CA LEU A 736 -10.84 -20.93 21.99
C LEU A 736 -9.91 -20.91 23.22
N ASN A 737 -8.99 -19.96 23.28
CA ASN A 737 -7.90 -19.90 24.26
C ASN A 737 -8.17 -18.93 25.42
N GLY A 738 -9.16 -18.06 25.29
CA GLY A 738 -9.27 -16.86 26.11
C GLY A 738 -8.25 -15.80 25.70
N HIS A 739 -8.29 -14.68 26.39
CA HIS A 739 -7.31 -13.62 26.22
C HIS A 739 -5.98 -14.00 26.87
N SER A 740 -4.87 -13.87 26.13
CA SER A 740 -3.53 -14.06 26.68
C SER A 740 -2.47 -13.38 25.80
N LEU A 741 -1.80 -12.38 26.35
CA LEU A 741 -0.62 -11.75 25.73
C LEU A 741 0.58 -12.70 25.79
N TRP A 742 1.49 -12.54 24.81
CA TRP A 742 2.71 -13.32 24.68
C TRP A 742 2.46 -14.82 24.65
N THR A 743 1.54 -15.23 23.77
CA THR A 743 1.20 -16.64 23.61
C THR A 743 1.21 -17.15 22.19
N VAL A 744 1.60 -18.41 22.02
CA VAL A 744 1.59 -19.11 20.73
C VAL A 744 0.46 -20.12 20.73
N SER A 745 -0.25 -20.22 19.62
CA SER A 745 -1.06 -21.42 19.33
C SER A 745 -0.65 -22.03 18.01
N TYR A 746 -0.91 -23.34 17.93
CA TYR A 746 -0.77 -24.10 16.70
C TYR A 746 -2.14 -24.62 16.28
N ALA A 747 -2.36 -24.70 14.98
CA ALA A 747 -3.48 -25.42 14.42
C ALA A 747 -3.01 -26.40 13.34
N ALA A 748 -3.60 -27.58 13.31
CA ALA A 748 -3.23 -28.65 12.40
C ALA A 748 -4.47 -29.20 11.67
N ILE A 749 -4.26 -29.59 10.42
CA ILE A 749 -5.27 -30.24 9.58
C ILE A 749 -4.59 -31.16 8.56
N TYR A 750 -5.33 -32.15 8.05
CA TYR A 750 -4.90 -32.97 6.93
C TYR A 750 -5.66 -32.61 5.66
N ILE A 751 -4.93 -32.60 4.55
CA ILE A 751 -5.44 -32.33 3.20
C ILE A 751 -5.23 -33.59 2.36
N HIS A 752 -6.30 -34.21 1.91
CA HIS A 752 -6.23 -35.32 0.97
C HIS A 752 -6.36 -34.80 -0.46
N SER A 753 -5.38 -35.13 -1.31
CA SER A 753 -5.39 -34.82 -2.74
C SER A 753 -5.41 -36.11 -3.54
N PRO A 754 -6.35 -36.29 -4.49
CA PRO A 754 -6.43 -37.53 -5.27
C PRO A 754 -5.29 -37.69 -6.28
N GLU A 755 -4.54 -36.62 -6.54
CA GLU A 755 -3.40 -36.61 -7.45
C GLU A 755 -2.36 -35.59 -6.99
N LYS A 756 -1.14 -35.72 -7.50
CA LYS A 756 -0.12 -34.69 -7.32
C LYS A 756 -0.50 -33.44 -8.12
N ARG A 757 -0.80 -32.34 -7.44
CA ARG A 757 -1.23 -31.09 -8.10
C ARG A 757 -0.72 -29.83 -7.43
N LYS A 758 -0.51 -28.81 -8.26
CA LYS A 758 -0.17 -27.45 -7.83
C LYS A 758 -1.43 -26.79 -7.25
N VAL A 759 -1.29 -26.19 -6.08
CA VAL A 759 -2.35 -25.44 -5.40
C VAL A 759 -1.80 -24.12 -4.86
N GLN A 760 -2.69 -23.21 -4.48
CA GLN A 760 -2.38 -22.03 -3.72
C GLN A 760 -2.98 -22.18 -2.32
N ILE A 761 -2.13 -22.16 -1.29
CA ILE A 761 -2.58 -21.94 0.08
C ILE A 761 -2.75 -20.44 0.24
N ARG A 762 -3.98 -20.00 0.52
CA ARG A 762 -4.28 -18.60 0.81
C ARG A 762 -4.55 -18.47 2.30
N LEU A 763 -3.83 -17.59 2.97
CA LEU A 763 -3.92 -17.44 4.42
C LEU A 763 -3.83 -15.99 4.86
N GLY A 764 -4.23 -15.74 6.09
CA GLY A 764 -3.87 -14.54 6.81
C GLY A 764 -4.08 -14.76 8.29
N CYS A 765 -3.05 -14.50 9.07
CA CYS A 765 -3.08 -14.65 10.52
C CYS A 765 -2.78 -13.31 11.19
N ASP A 766 -3.22 -13.20 12.44
CA ASP A 766 -2.81 -12.10 13.28
C ASP A 766 -1.32 -12.19 13.60
N GLU A 767 -0.73 -11.00 13.72
CA GLU A 767 0.68 -10.79 14.03
C GLU A 767 1.63 -11.61 13.15
N THR A 768 2.43 -12.47 13.78
CA THR A 768 3.49 -13.25 13.15
C THR A 768 3.08 -14.72 13.08
N GLY A 769 3.54 -15.41 12.05
CA GLY A 769 3.13 -16.79 11.83
C GLY A 769 4.11 -17.59 10.99
N LYS A 770 3.98 -18.92 11.10
CA LYS A 770 4.74 -19.90 10.33
C LYS A 770 3.80 -21.00 9.85
N LEU A 771 4.07 -21.54 8.67
CA LEU A 771 3.27 -22.57 8.05
C LEU A 771 4.18 -23.69 7.52
N TRP A 772 3.86 -24.92 7.91
CA TRP A 772 4.53 -26.12 7.45
C TRP A 772 3.58 -26.99 6.66
N LEU A 773 4.08 -27.55 5.57
CA LEU A 773 3.42 -28.58 4.76
C LEU A 773 4.34 -29.79 4.69
N ASN A 774 3.85 -30.95 5.15
CA ASN A 774 4.62 -32.20 5.16
C ASN A 774 6.00 -32.04 5.82
N ASP A 775 6.03 -31.37 6.98
CA ASP A 775 7.24 -31.07 7.78
C ASP A 775 8.22 -30.08 7.15
N GLU A 776 7.91 -29.51 5.99
CA GLU A 776 8.68 -28.46 5.34
C GLU A 776 8.09 -27.08 5.68
N LEU A 777 8.92 -26.16 6.16
CA LEU A 777 8.51 -24.77 6.37
C LEU A 777 8.32 -24.09 5.01
N ILE A 778 7.08 -23.85 4.62
CA ILE A 778 6.72 -23.29 3.32
C ILE A 778 6.44 -21.80 3.35
N TRP A 779 6.15 -21.24 4.54
CA TRP A 779 5.89 -19.82 4.70
C TRP A 779 6.17 -19.37 6.13
N GLN A 780 6.66 -18.14 6.25
CA GLN A 780 6.76 -17.43 7.52
C GLN A 780 6.67 -15.93 7.28
N HIS A 781 6.16 -15.21 8.27
CA HIS A 781 6.08 -13.77 8.23
C HIS A 781 6.27 -13.14 9.61
N TYR A 782 7.04 -12.06 9.65
CA TYR A 782 7.27 -11.29 10.86
C TYR A 782 6.95 -9.81 10.63
N LEU A 783 5.67 -9.48 10.78
CA LEU A 783 5.13 -8.12 10.84
C LEU A 783 3.87 -8.17 11.68
N LYS A 784 3.69 -7.22 12.61
CA LYS A 784 2.42 -7.11 13.33
C LYS A 784 1.35 -6.54 12.42
N ARG A 785 0.23 -7.26 12.30
CA ARG A 785 -0.88 -6.94 11.42
C ARG A 785 -2.11 -7.78 11.81
N ASP A 786 -3.30 -7.32 11.47
CA ASP A 786 -4.53 -8.09 11.70
C ASP A 786 -4.65 -9.25 10.70
N ALA A 787 -5.39 -10.30 11.05
CA ALA A 787 -5.77 -11.35 10.12
C ALA A 787 -6.68 -10.81 9.03
N SER A 788 -6.45 -11.21 7.78
CA SER A 788 -7.37 -10.97 6.67
C SER A 788 -7.33 -12.13 5.70
N PRO A 789 -8.47 -12.55 5.14
CA PRO A 789 -8.51 -13.64 4.18
C PRO A 789 -7.66 -13.32 2.95
N ASP A 790 -7.01 -14.34 2.40
CA ASP A 790 -6.20 -14.28 1.18
C ASP A 790 -5.08 -13.22 1.18
N ARG A 791 -4.65 -12.78 2.37
CA ARG A 791 -3.60 -11.77 2.51
C ARG A 791 -2.26 -12.27 2.01
N ASP A 792 -1.91 -13.50 2.36
CA ASP A 792 -0.70 -14.19 1.90
C ASP A 792 -1.08 -15.35 0.98
N LEU A 793 -0.28 -15.52 -0.07
CA LEU A 793 -0.51 -16.51 -1.11
C LEU A 793 0.74 -17.38 -1.25
N VAL A 794 0.62 -18.67 -0.96
CA VAL A 794 1.73 -19.62 -0.98
C VAL A 794 1.43 -20.71 -1.99
N THR A 795 2.14 -20.71 -3.11
CA THR A 795 2.00 -21.75 -4.13
C THR A 795 2.81 -22.98 -3.75
N VAL A 796 2.15 -24.12 -3.64
CA VAL A 796 2.76 -25.39 -3.23
C VAL A 796 2.32 -26.53 -4.12
N LEU A 797 3.03 -27.64 -4.02
CA LEU A 797 2.71 -28.88 -4.71
C LEU A 797 2.22 -29.90 -3.68
N LEU A 798 0.93 -30.22 -3.70
CA LEU A 798 0.40 -31.31 -2.90
C LEU A 798 0.87 -32.64 -3.48
N ARG A 799 1.21 -33.58 -2.61
CA ARG A 799 1.44 -34.98 -2.98
C ARG A 799 0.09 -35.65 -3.16
N GLU A 800 0.05 -36.67 -4.00
CA GLU A 800 -1.08 -37.60 -4.03
C GLU A 800 -1.22 -38.26 -2.64
N GLY A 801 -2.45 -38.40 -2.16
CA GLY A 801 -2.77 -38.87 -0.82
C GLY A 801 -2.80 -37.76 0.22
N THR A 802 -2.39 -38.09 1.44
CA THR A 802 -2.52 -37.23 2.61
C THR A 802 -1.34 -36.28 2.75
N ASN A 803 -1.65 -35.00 2.93
CA ASN A 803 -0.70 -33.94 3.21
C ASN A 803 -1.00 -33.34 4.58
N LYS A 804 0.04 -33.15 5.40
CA LYS A 804 -0.07 -32.61 6.75
C LYS A 804 0.20 -31.11 6.73
N LEU A 805 -0.69 -30.32 7.32
CA LEU A 805 -0.53 -28.87 7.43
C LEU A 805 -0.51 -28.46 8.91
N LEU A 806 0.46 -27.62 9.27
CA LEU A 806 0.59 -27.04 10.59
C LEU A 806 0.78 -25.53 10.45
N ILE A 807 -0.03 -24.74 11.15
CA ILE A 807 0.15 -23.29 11.27
C ILE A 807 0.49 -22.94 12.72
N LYS A 808 1.39 -21.97 12.88
CA LYS A 808 1.72 -21.29 14.13
C LYS A 808 1.24 -19.85 14.03
N VAL A 809 0.57 -19.37 15.07
CA VAL A 809 0.13 -17.98 15.20
C VAL A 809 0.62 -17.46 16.54
N THR A 810 1.26 -16.29 16.53
CA THR A 810 1.65 -15.58 17.75
C THR A 810 0.60 -14.57 18.15
N ASN A 811 0.48 -14.32 19.45
CA ASN A 811 -0.29 -13.22 19.99
C ASN A 811 0.51 -12.45 21.04
N SER A 812 0.59 -11.14 20.88
CA SER A 812 1.23 -10.13 21.72
C SER A 812 0.31 -8.92 21.95
N ASP A 813 -0.91 -8.98 21.43
CA ASP A 813 -1.99 -7.98 21.52
C ASP A 813 -3.34 -8.69 21.84
N PHE A 814 -4.47 -8.08 21.51
CA PHE A 814 -5.78 -8.46 22.05
C PHE A 814 -6.57 -9.49 21.22
N ASP A 815 -6.70 -9.31 19.91
CA ASP A 815 -7.41 -10.24 19.02
C ASP A 815 -6.42 -11.09 18.22
N TRP A 816 -6.75 -12.36 18.02
CA TRP A 816 -5.90 -13.29 17.30
C TRP A 816 -6.61 -14.52 16.76
N GLY A 817 -6.17 -14.95 15.58
CA GLY A 817 -6.69 -16.08 14.83
C GLY A 817 -6.09 -16.12 13.43
N PHE A 818 -6.72 -16.90 12.55
CA PHE A 818 -6.29 -17.00 11.16
C PHE A 818 -7.40 -17.46 10.22
N TYR A 819 -7.25 -17.08 8.95
CA TYR A 819 -7.94 -17.65 7.80
C TYR A 819 -6.97 -18.58 7.04
N LEU A 820 -7.45 -19.72 6.54
CA LEU A 820 -6.67 -20.55 5.62
C LEU A 820 -7.57 -21.35 4.66
N ARG A 821 -7.21 -21.37 3.37
CA ARG A 821 -7.86 -22.18 2.33
C ARG A 821 -6.87 -22.72 1.30
N VAL A 822 -7.31 -23.72 0.55
CA VAL A 822 -6.57 -24.36 -0.54
C VAL A 822 -7.35 -24.21 -1.84
N THR A 823 -6.81 -23.44 -2.77
CA THR A 823 -7.51 -23.04 -4.00
C THR A 823 -6.65 -23.19 -5.25
N ASP A 824 -7.27 -23.02 -6.41
CA ASP A 824 -6.55 -22.68 -7.63
C ASP A 824 -6.00 -21.24 -7.57
N GLU A 825 -5.29 -20.82 -8.62
CA GLU A 825 -4.71 -19.47 -8.71
C GLU A 825 -5.77 -18.36 -8.80
N LYS A 826 -7.04 -18.70 -9.08
CA LYS A 826 -8.21 -17.80 -9.15
C LYS A 826 -9.05 -17.84 -7.86
N GLY A 827 -8.51 -18.39 -6.77
CA GLY A 827 -9.19 -18.42 -5.48
C GLY A 827 -10.36 -19.40 -5.37
N ARG A 828 -10.54 -20.31 -6.33
CA ARG A 828 -11.64 -21.30 -6.30
C ARG A 828 -11.20 -22.59 -5.63
N GLY A 829 -12.07 -23.16 -4.80
CA GLY A 829 -11.83 -24.44 -4.15
C GLY A 829 -11.81 -25.62 -5.12
N PHE A 830 -11.12 -26.68 -4.72
CA PHE A 830 -11.10 -27.95 -5.45
C PHE A 830 -12.15 -28.90 -4.88
N LYS A 831 -13.14 -29.29 -5.69
CA LYS A 831 -14.26 -30.15 -5.25
C LYS A 831 -13.82 -31.56 -4.83
N ASP A 832 -12.66 -31.99 -5.30
CA ASP A 832 -12.04 -33.29 -5.09
C ASP A 832 -10.96 -33.28 -3.98
N ILE A 833 -10.56 -32.12 -3.49
CA ILE A 833 -9.74 -32.03 -2.27
C ILE A 833 -10.64 -32.20 -1.06
N ARG A 834 -10.19 -33.03 -0.11
CA ARG A 834 -10.90 -33.26 1.16
C ARG A 834 -10.03 -32.80 2.32
N PHE A 835 -10.64 -32.05 3.22
CA PHE A 835 -10.06 -31.74 4.51
C PHE A 835 -10.53 -32.79 5.52
N ALA A 836 -9.64 -33.19 6.41
CA ALA A 836 -9.97 -34.10 7.50
C ALA A 836 -9.39 -33.56 8.78
N ALA A 837 -10.16 -33.69 9.86
CA ALA A 837 -9.58 -33.55 11.17
C ALA A 837 -8.52 -34.66 11.36
N PRO A 838 -7.41 -34.33 12.01
CA PRO A 838 -6.49 -35.31 12.53
C PRO A 838 -7.14 -36.49 13.25
N GLY A 839 -7.04 -37.69 12.65
CA GLY A 839 -7.58 -38.94 13.20
C GLY A 839 -8.80 -39.51 12.46
N ASP A 840 -9.48 -38.70 11.63
CA ASP A 840 -10.71 -39.09 10.92
C ASP A 840 -10.44 -39.66 9.50
N LEU A 841 -9.18 -40.02 9.20
CA LEU A 841 -8.82 -40.66 7.93
C LEU A 841 -9.09 -42.17 7.99
N PRO A 842 -9.51 -42.81 6.88
CA PRO A 842 -9.68 -44.26 6.81
C PRO A 842 -8.41 -45.01 7.26
N ALA A 843 -8.59 -46.11 8.00
CA ALA A 843 -7.53 -46.89 8.62
C ALA A 843 -6.42 -47.40 7.67
N GLU A 844 -6.62 -47.33 6.35
CA GLU A 844 -5.62 -47.65 5.32
C GLU A 844 -4.41 -46.69 5.31
N VAL A 845 -4.49 -45.55 6.01
CA VAL A 845 -3.40 -44.55 6.08
C VAL A 845 -2.61 -44.61 7.40
N ALA A 846 -3.12 -45.26 8.44
CA ALA A 846 -2.47 -45.36 9.75
C ALA A 846 -1.25 -46.32 9.77
N SER A 847 -1.07 -47.14 8.72
CA SER A 847 -0.04 -48.19 8.65
C SER A 847 1.30 -47.75 8.01
N SER A 848 1.41 -46.51 7.53
CA SER A 848 2.69 -45.98 7.00
C SER A 848 3.59 -45.31 8.05
N GLY A 849 3.13 -45.23 9.31
CA GLY A 849 3.85 -44.67 10.45
C GLY A 849 4.96 -45.55 11.00
N GLN A 850 5.97 -45.87 10.19
CA GLN A 850 7.31 -46.18 10.69
C GLN A 850 8.26 -45.09 10.20
N PHE A 851 8.26 -43.96 10.90
CA PHE A 851 9.37 -43.03 10.84
C PHE A 851 10.56 -43.70 11.54
N SER A 852 11.45 -44.31 10.76
CA SER A 852 12.76 -44.71 11.25
C SER A 852 13.52 -43.44 11.64
N VAL A 853 13.74 -43.26 12.94
CA VAL A 853 14.75 -42.35 13.47
C VAL A 853 16.10 -42.86 12.94
N VAL A 854 16.62 -42.21 11.90
CA VAL A 854 18.05 -42.31 11.60
C VAL A 854 18.73 -41.35 12.58
N SER A 855 19.11 -41.88 13.73
CA SER A 855 20.14 -41.25 14.55
C SER A 855 21.44 -41.38 13.79
N ASP A 856 22.10 -40.27 13.47
CA ASP A 856 23.54 -40.27 13.26
C ASP A 856 24.14 -38.99 13.84
N GLN A 857 24.90 -39.23 14.91
CA GLN A 857 25.98 -38.47 15.60
C GLN A 857 26.04 -36.95 15.53
#